data_AF-A0A1S3H752-F1
#
_entry.id   AF-A0A1S3H752-F1
#
_cell.length_a   1.000
_cell.length_b   1.000
_cell.length_c   1.000
_cell.angle_alpha   90.00
_cell.angle_beta   90.00
_cell.angle_gamma   90.00
#
_symmetry.space_group_name_H-M   'P 1'
#
loop_
_entity.id
_entity.type
_entity.pdbx_description
1 polymer ?
#
loop_
_entity_poly.entity_id
_entity_poly.type
_entity_poly.pdbx_seq_one_letter_code
_entity_poly.pdbx_strand_id
1 'polypeptide(L)'
;MAWWIRYLPLLILSLTVVDSQLEVTIRTGTIRGFNKTVNGTSVNEFLGIPFAKPPVGNLRFAKPQPASRWAGVKDATAYGPACMQRPNPFGFPNPKNISEDCLTLNVFVPDTPGIKAVMVWIHGGGYFTGGSFHYDFTEFAARGDIIVVSVNYRLGPFGFLNIDGANAPGNLGLVTIFGESAGASSDPAGSFEGESADAAGNLLPLFLDSNFVRNADEMALLLRYSTLLILSVTVVDSQIEVNITTGTIRGFNKTVNGTTVNEFLGIPFANPPVGSLRFAKPQPASRWAGVKDATAYGPACMQRPNPFGFPNPKKISEDCLTLNVFVPDTPGVKAVMFWIHGGGYFTGGSFHYDFTEFAARGDIIVVSVNYRLGPFGFLSIDGADAPGNLGLWDQIEGLKWVQANIGAFGGDPKNVTIFGESAGGSSVSQLALTTKAKGLFQRFILQSGSSWADWAWSTEKAETLSLRIGDIIGCHAGPTERPKLLDCLRETTAERFLDASIVATIGVSGALHYSAEVDGDMFPESVSDMFKKPDSEVIRHFRSLDCLAGFNDGDGAILTHDIDNGITPAELRDKFIPDVAKQVAPGHEAEIENVLVKEYYNSTANRYDTANCYVDIMTDWALAGPVAILTTKHVSPGGGSTYMYYLTKVPSYGYVLKLPPWFDRSNHADDLSYLLGPDHPTMFDDGVEFDDGDKRISYEMMKYWANFAKTGNPNIPDPPSENWPQYTSTGKEYIELGDVTKYASDVIPSRWTLWVTTIPEIQASPVSAAGGIHPTFYVIVAGIMRAFITRP
;
A
#
# COMPACT_ATOMS: atom_id res chain seq x y z
N MET A 1 58.26 -72.85 41.36
CA MET A 1 57.58 -72.90 42.68
C MET A 1 56.62 -71.73 42.78
N ALA A 2 55.44 -72.06 43.29
CA ALA A 2 54.26 -71.26 43.64
C ALA A 2 54.33 -69.72 43.78
N TRP A 3 53.41 -69.04 43.07
CA TRP A 3 52.33 -68.16 43.56
C TRP A 3 52.61 -66.80 44.29
N TRP A 4 52.17 -65.73 43.60
CA TRP A 4 51.55 -64.46 44.03
C TRP A 4 52.33 -63.41 44.86
N ILE A 5 52.34 -62.14 44.40
CA ILE A 5 51.53 -61.03 44.97
C ILE A 5 51.74 -59.71 44.19
N ARG A 6 50.62 -59.26 43.61
CA ARG A 6 50.13 -57.88 43.37
C ARG A 6 50.85 -56.96 42.38
N TYR A 7 50.19 -56.84 41.23
CA TYR A 7 50.34 -55.81 40.19
C TYR A 7 50.36 -54.37 40.74
N LEU A 8 51.53 -53.74 40.65
CA LEU A 8 51.64 -52.34 40.20
C LEU A 8 51.50 -52.34 38.67
N PRO A 9 50.87 -51.32 38.07
CA PRO A 9 51.52 -50.70 36.93
C PRO A 9 51.72 -49.21 37.16
N LEU A 10 52.96 -48.80 36.91
CA LEU A 10 53.37 -47.44 36.66
C LEU A 10 52.35 -46.72 35.76
N LEU A 11 51.67 -45.70 36.29
CA LEU A 11 51.05 -44.67 35.46
C LEU A 11 51.96 -43.45 35.51
N ILE A 12 52.46 -43.13 34.32
CA ILE A 12 53.28 -41.98 33.98
C ILE A 12 52.69 -40.72 34.61
N LEU A 13 53.51 -40.00 35.37
CA LEU A 13 53.22 -38.63 35.80
C LEU A 13 53.01 -37.79 34.52
N SER A 14 51.75 -37.58 34.15
CA SER A 14 51.42 -36.42 33.32
C SER A 14 51.45 -35.23 34.27
N LEU A 15 52.55 -34.48 34.20
CA LEU A 15 52.55 -33.07 34.56
C LEU A 15 51.50 -32.40 33.69
N THR A 16 50.26 -32.33 34.18
CA THR A 16 49.30 -31.35 33.70
C THR A 16 49.88 -30.02 34.12
N VAL A 17 50.55 -29.37 33.16
CA VAL A 17 50.79 -27.94 33.19
C VAL A 17 49.45 -27.31 33.54
N VAL A 18 49.43 -26.61 34.68
CA VAL A 18 48.33 -25.75 35.09
C VAL A 18 48.08 -24.79 33.94
N ASP A 19 46.99 -25.00 33.21
CA ASP A 19 46.55 -24.09 32.16
C ASP A 19 46.40 -22.71 32.80
N SER A 20 47.19 -21.76 32.34
CA SER A 20 47.16 -20.40 32.86
C SER A 20 45.75 -19.86 32.63
N GLN A 21 44.99 -19.65 33.71
CA GLN A 21 43.61 -19.23 33.60
C GLN A 21 43.54 -17.93 32.80
N LEU A 22 42.79 -17.95 31.69
CA LEU A 22 42.59 -16.80 30.82
C LEU A 22 41.78 -15.74 31.57
N GLU A 23 42.47 -14.89 32.32
CA GLU A 23 41.87 -13.86 33.17
C GLU A 23 42.21 -12.46 32.65
N VAL A 24 41.19 -11.60 32.56
CA VAL A 24 41.33 -10.21 32.13
C VAL A 24 40.69 -9.30 33.18
N THR A 25 41.41 -8.25 33.57
CA THR A 25 40.88 -7.25 34.49
C THR A 25 40.30 -6.07 33.71
N ILE A 26 38.99 -5.86 33.86
CA ILE A 26 38.26 -4.72 33.30
C ILE A 26 37.87 -3.74 34.42
N ARG A 27 37.33 -2.57 34.06
CA ARG A 27 36.98 -1.50 35.02
C ARG A 27 36.01 -1.93 36.13
N THR A 28 35.19 -2.95 35.86
CA THR A 28 34.17 -3.49 36.76
C THR A 28 34.65 -4.68 37.60
N GLY A 29 35.78 -5.31 37.26
CA GLY A 29 36.37 -6.43 37.99
C GLY A 29 37.17 -7.37 37.09
N THR A 30 37.65 -8.47 37.64
CA THR A 30 38.37 -9.51 36.87
C THR A 30 37.38 -10.52 36.32
N ILE A 31 37.54 -10.92 35.05
CA ILE A 31 36.75 -11.97 34.39
C ILE A 31 37.65 -13.12 33.96
N ARG A 32 37.12 -14.34 33.96
CA ARG A 32 37.77 -15.54 33.42
C ARG A 32 37.03 -16.04 32.20
N GLY A 33 37.73 -16.12 31.08
CA GLY A 33 37.23 -16.69 29.83
C GLY A 33 37.80 -18.08 29.57
N PHE A 34 37.65 -18.53 28.33
CA PHE A 34 38.30 -19.74 27.82
C PHE A 34 38.84 -19.46 26.42
N ASN A 35 39.78 -20.28 25.95
CA ASN A 35 40.25 -20.22 24.57
C ASN A 35 39.58 -21.31 23.72
N LYS A 36 39.36 -21.00 22.45
CA LYS A 36 38.84 -21.93 21.45
C LYS A 36 39.66 -21.80 20.18
N THR A 37 40.25 -22.90 19.72
CA THR A 37 41.05 -22.91 18.49
C THR A 37 40.18 -23.27 17.30
N VAL A 38 40.15 -22.39 16.30
CA VAL A 38 39.46 -22.60 15.02
C VAL A 38 40.43 -22.29 13.89
N ASN A 39 40.59 -23.22 12.94
CA ASN A 39 41.47 -23.06 11.78
C ASN A 39 42.92 -22.65 12.10
N GLY A 40 43.48 -23.18 13.20
CA GLY A 40 44.85 -22.91 13.63
C GLY A 40 45.06 -21.56 14.33
N THR A 41 44.00 -20.76 14.51
CA THR A 41 44.02 -19.52 15.30
C THR A 41 43.28 -19.74 16.61
N SER A 42 43.92 -19.43 17.74
CA SER A 42 43.27 -19.45 19.06
C SER A 42 42.42 -18.18 19.22
N VAL A 43 41.23 -18.29 19.79
CA VAL A 43 40.34 -17.16 20.09
C VAL A 43 40.00 -17.20 21.57
N ASN A 44 40.30 -16.12 22.27
CA ASN A 44 39.97 -15.90 23.67
C ASN A 44 38.53 -15.39 23.78
N GLU A 45 37.65 -16.18 24.38
CA GLU A 45 36.22 -15.90 24.53
C GLU A 45 35.88 -15.52 25.97
N PHE A 46 35.11 -14.43 26.10
CA PHE A 46 34.55 -13.98 27.37
C PHE A 46 33.06 -13.71 27.19
N LEU A 47 32.21 -14.56 27.75
CA LEU A 47 30.77 -14.59 27.53
C LEU A 47 30.01 -14.10 28.79
N GLY A 48 28.83 -13.50 28.59
CA GLY A 48 27.92 -13.15 29.69
C GLY A 48 28.41 -12.04 30.62
N ILE A 49 29.27 -11.13 30.15
CA ILE A 49 29.82 -10.04 30.94
C ILE A 49 28.74 -8.97 31.17
N PRO A 50 28.34 -8.64 32.41
CA PRO A 50 27.39 -7.56 32.65
C PRO A 50 28.00 -6.20 32.31
N PHE A 51 27.32 -5.44 31.47
CA PHE A 51 27.72 -4.06 31.15
C PHE A 51 26.85 -3.01 31.86
N ALA A 52 25.66 -3.41 32.33
CA ALA A 52 24.76 -2.56 33.10
C ALA A 52 24.25 -3.27 34.36
N LYS A 53 23.66 -2.51 35.29
CA LYS A 53 22.90 -3.09 36.41
C LYS A 53 21.68 -3.85 35.88
N PRO A 54 21.22 -4.90 36.59
CA PRO A 54 20.01 -5.63 36.23
C PRO A 54 18.82 -4.67 36.09
N PRO A 55 18.11 -4.64 34.95
CA PRO A 55 16.95 -3.77 34.76
C PRO A 55 15.70 -4.38 35.40
N VAL A 56 15.76 -4.60 36.72
CA VAL A 56 14.68 -5.17 37.54
C VAL A 56 14.13 -4.12 38.50
N GLY A 57 12.87 -4.30 38.94
CA GLY A 57 12.23 -3.41 39.91
C GLY A 57 12.22 -1.95 39.43
N ASN A 58 12.77 -1.04 40.23
CA ASN A 58 12.82 0.40 39.90
C ASN A 58 13.71 0.73 38.68
N LEU A 59 14.58 -0.18 38.25
CA LEU A 59 15.42 0.01 37.07
C LEU A 59 14.79 -0.53 35.77
N ARG A 60 13.63 -1.18 35.86
CA ARG A 60 12.97 -1.85 34.73
C ARG A 60 12.79 -0.97 33.51
N PHE A 61 12.32 0.26 33.73
CA PHE A 61 12.10 1.26 32.67
C PHE A 61 13.05 2.45 32.76
N ALA A 62 14.02 2.41 33.69
CA ALA A 62 15.03 3.45 33.81
C ALA A 62 16.08 3.33 32.69
N LYS A 63 16.83 4.42 32.47
CA LYS A 63 18.07 4.38 31.67
C LYS A 63 19.02 3.34 32.26
N PRO A 64 19.72 2.53 31.42
CA PRO A 64 20.71 1.59 31.90
C PRO A 64 21.75 2.32 32.76
N GLN A 65 22.02 1.77 33.95
CA GLN A 65 23.07 2.27 34.83
C GLN A 65 24.31 1.39 34.71
N PRO A 66 25.53 1.92 34.84
CA PRO A 66 26.77 1.13 34.77
C PRO A 66 26.75 -0.05 35.74
N ALA A 67 27.24 -1.21 35.30
CA ALA A 67 27.33 -2.41 36.13
C ALA A 67 28.10 -2.15 37.43
N SER A 68 27.63 -2.75 38.53
CA SER A 68 28.31 -2.70 39.82
C SER A 68 29.66 -3.40 39.74
N ARG A 69 30.67 -2.87 40.45
CA ARG A 69 31.94 -3.58 40.64
C ARG A 69 31.71 -4.87 41.42
N TRP A 70 32.39 -5.95 41.03
CA TRP A 70 32.43 -7.19 41.79
C TRP A 70 33.82 -7.43 42.39
N ALA A 71 33.87 -8.19 43.48
CA ALA A 71 35.10 -8.66 44.09
C ALA A 71 35.43 -10.07 43.60
N GLY A 72 36.72 -10.37 43.43
CA GLY A 72 37.18 -11.65 42.90
C GLY A 72 37.06 -11.78 41.38
N VAL A 73 37.21 -13.01 40.90
CA VAL A 73 37.16 -13.36 39.47
C VAL A 73 35.76 -13.83 39.12
N LYS A 74 35.13 -13.18 38.13
CA LYS A 74 33.82 -13.57 37.61
C LYS A 74 33.99 -14.55 36.45
N ASP A 75 33.27 -15.67 36.52
CA ASP A 75 33.26 -16.66 35.44
C ASP A 75 32.48 -16.11 34.24
N ALA A 76 33.15 -16.01 33.09
CA ALA A 76 32.64 -15.50 31.83
C ALA A 76 32.77 -16.58 30.74
N THR A 77 32.43 -17.83 31.08
CA THR A 77 32.52 -18.99 30.18
C THR A 77 31.18 -19.39 29.55
N ALA A 78 30.08 -18.70 29.88
CA ALA A 78 28.74 -18.98 29.35
C ALA A 78 27.98 -17.70 29.01
N TYR A 79 27.10 -17.77 28.01
CA TYR A 79 26.22 -16.66 27.64
C TYR A 79 25.29 -16.26 28.79
N GLY A 80 25.07 -14.96 28.94
CA GLY A 80 24.04 -14.42 29.82
C GLY A 80 22.63 -14.81 29.35
N PRO A 81 21.61 -14.72 30.23
CA PRO A 81 20.23 -15.00 29.86
C PRO A 81 19.74 -14.03 28.78
N ALA A 82 18.84 -14.51 27.94
CA ALA A 82 18.15 -13.67 26.98
C ALA A 82 17.21 -12.68 27.69
N CYS A 83 17.01 -11.50 27.13
CA CYS A 83 16.04 -10.55 27.68
C CYS A 83 14.61 -11.06 27.54
N MET A 84 13.74 -10.60 28.46
CA MET A 84 12.31 -10.90 28.47
C MET A 84 11.69 -10.72 27.08
N GLN A 85 11.15 -11.81 26.55
CA GLN A 85 10.57 -11.90 25.21
C GLN A 85 9.56 -13.04 25.13
N ARG A 86 8.66 -12.99 24.14
CA ARG A 86 7.71 -14.07 23.86
C ARG A 86 8.37 -15.14 22.98
N PRO A 87 7.83 -16.39 22.98
CA PRO A 87 8.24 -17.41 22.02
C PRO A 87 8.17 -16.87 20.59
N ASN A 88 9.21 -17.16 19.82
CA ASN A 88 9.37 -16.70 18.45
C ASN A 88 8.36 -17.41 17.53
N PRO A 89 7.46 -16.67 16.85
CA PRO A 89 6.46 -17.27 15.95
C PRO A 89 7.03 -17.67 14.57
N PHE A 90 8.29 -17.36 14.27
CA PHE A 90 8.96 -17.57 12.98
C PHE A 90 9.88 -18.80 12.96
N GLY A 91 9.71 -19.74 13.89
CA GLY A 91 10.41 -21.04 13.85
C GLY A 91 11.89 -21.03 14.29
N PHE A 92 12.43 -19.91 14.77
CA PHE A 92 13.77 -19.88 15.38
C PHE A 92 13.77 -20.54 16.77
N PRO A 93 14.88 -21.14 17.22
CA PRO A 93 14.98 -21.72 18.55
C PRO A 93 14.66 -20.69 19.64
N ASN A 94 13.69 -21.02 20.50
CA ASN A 94 13.37 -20.17 21.65
C ASN A 94 14.53 -20.19 22.67
N PRO A 95 14.86 -19.03 23.29
CA PRO A 95 15.83 -19.01 24.38
C PRO A 95 15.39 -19.94 25.50
N LYS A 96 16.28 -20.85 25.89
CA LYS A 96 16.04 -21.77 27.03
C LYS A 96 16.14 -21.05 28.38
N ASN A 97 16.84 -19.91 28.43
CA ASN A 97 17.08 -19.13 29.64
C ASN A 97 16.73 -17.65 29.38
N ILE A 98 15.65 -17.17 29.99
CA ILE A 98 15.12 -15.81 29.84
C ILE A 98 15.08 -15.15 31.22
N SER A 99 15.53 -13.91 31.32
CA SER A 99 15.52 -13.12 32.55
C SER A 99 15.35 -11.63 32.25
N GLU A 100 14.83 -10.87 33.22
CA GLU A 100 14.97 -9.41 33.20
C GLU A 100 16.43 -9.00 33.43
N ASP A 101 17.21 -9.76 34.20
CA ASP A 101 18.66 -9.54 34.38
C ASP A 101 19.46 -10.06 33.17
N CYS A 102 19.36 -9.34 32.06
CA CYS A 102 19.84 -9.80 30.74
C CYS A 102 20.84 -8.87 30.05
N LEU A 103 21.24 -7.76 30.68
CA LEU A 103 22.12 -6.75 30.09
C LEU A 103 23.60 -7.17 30.14
N THR A 104 23.92 -8.18 29.32
CA THR A 104 25.25 -8.75 29.17
C THR A 104 25.80 -8.59 27.76
N LEU A 105 27.11 -8.63 27.63
CA LEU A 105 27.81 -8.70 26.35
C LEU A 105 28.81 -9.86 26.33
N ASN A 106 29.28 -10.21 25.13
CA ASN A 106 30.26 -11.27 24.89
C ASN A 106 31.39 -10.70 24.02
N VAL A 107 32.62 -11.14 24.23
CA VAL A 107 33.82 -10.64 23.55
C VAL A 107 34.62 -11.82 22.99
N PHE A 108 34.94 -11.76 21.70
CA PHE A 108 35.72 -12.75 20.96
C PHE A 108 37.02 -12.08 20.51
N VAL A 109 38.16 -12.53 21.03
CA VAL A 109 39.46 -11.91 20.78
C VAL A 109 40.40 -12.92 20.11
N PRO A 110 40.76 -12.76 18.83
CA PRO A 110 41.74 -13.64 18.20
C PRO A 110 43.12 -13.44 18.84
N ASP A 111 43.80 -14.53 19.14
CA ASP A 111 45.10 -14.60 19.83
C ASP A 111 46.26 -14.46 18.84
N THR A 112 46.29 -13.30 18.20
CA THR A 112 47.31 -12.86 17.24
C THR A 112 47.95 -11.55 17.73
N PRO A 113 49.21 -11.25 17.40
CA PRO A 113 49.86 -10.02 17.82
C PRO A 113 49.23 -8.76 17.20
N GLY A 114 49.19 -7.66 17.96
CA GLY A 114 48.81 -6.33 17.44
C GLY A 114 47.49 -5.77 17.98
N ILE A 115 47.26 -4.47 17.74
CA ILE A 115 46.00 -3.78 18.07
C ILE A 115 44.99 -4.10 16.98
N LYS A 116 43.79 -4.52 17.38
CA LYS A 116 42.74 -4.96 16.47
C LYS A 116 41.59 -3.96 16.42
N ALA A 117 40.95 -3.87 15.26
CA ALA A 117 39.65 -3.22 15.16
C ALA A 117 38.62 -3.93 16.05
N VAL A 118 37.63 -3.19 16.55
CA VAL A 118 36.54 -3.72 17.36
C VAL A 118 35.24 -3.53 16.61
N MET A 119 34.51 -4.61 16.39
CA MET A 119 33.19 -4.63 15.77
C MET A 119 32.13 -5.00 16.80
N VAL A 120 31.09 -4.18 16.91
CA VAL A 120 29.97 -4.43 17.84
C VAL A 120 28.77 -4.94 17.06
N TRP A 121 28.30 -6.13 17.41
CA TRP A 121 27.12 -6.77 16.85
C TRP A 121 25.90 -6.56 17.75
N ILE A 122 24.85 -6.00 17.16
CA ILE A 122 23.53 -5.83 17.77
C ILE A 122 22.58 -6.78 17.07
N HIS A 123 21.98 -7.71 17.81
CA HIS A 123 21.12 -8.72 17.20
C HIS A 123 19.80 -8.14 16.69
N GLY A 124 19.31 -8.71 15.57
CA GLY A 124 17.98 -8.44 15.04
C GLY A 124 16.86 -9.12 15.84
N GLY A 125 15.67 -9.17 15.25
CA GLY A 125 14.46 -9.75 15.88
C GLY A 125 13.33 -8.75 16.15
N GLY A 126 13.28 -7.67 15.34
CA GLY A 126 12.17 -6.71 15.32
C GLY A 126 11.98 -5.94 16.63
N TYR A 127 12.98 -5.94 17.50
CA TYR A 127 12.95 -5.37 18.86
C TYR A 127 12.07 -6.12 19.87
N PHE A 128 11.44 -7.26 19.53
CA PHE A 128 10.57 -8.02 20.44
C PHE A 128 11.05 -9.45 20.70
N THR A 129 12.01 -9.97 19.93
CA THR A 129 12.65 -11.28 20.12
C THR A 129 14.13 -11.21 19.74
N GLY A 130 14.93 -12.23 20.09
CA GLY A 130 16.34 -12.35 19.76
C GLY A 130 17.27 -12.40 20.99
N GLY A 131 18.57 -12.56 20.72
CA GLY A 131 19.61 -12.50 21.74
C GLY A 131 20.99 -12.75 21.15
N SER A 132 22.03 -12.22 21.79
CA SER A 132 23.42 -12.38 21.37
C SER A 132 23.89 -13.83 21.38
N PHE A 133 23.24 -14.70 22.18
CA PHE A 133 23.57 -16.12 22.32
C PHE A 133 23.30 -16.95 21.06
N HIS A 134 22.59 -16.40 20.06
CA HIS A 134 22.41 -17.06 18.76
C HIS A 134 23.66 -17.01 17.88
N TYR A 135 24.67 -16.20 18.23
CA TYR A 135 25.78 -15.88 17.35
C TYR A 135 27.12 -16.27 17.99
N ASP A 136 27.76 -17.29 17.45
CA ASP A 136 29.15 -17.64 17.75
C ASP A 136 30.07 -16.95 16.73
N PHE A 137 30.82 -15.94 17.18
CA PHE A 137 31.72 -15.17 16.33
C PHE A 137 33.16 -15.70 16.31
N THR A 138 33.43 -16.88 16.88
CA THR A 138 34.79 -17.44 16.98
C THR A 138 35.48 -17.51 15.61
N GLU A 139 34.82 -18.11 14.62
CA GLU A 139 35.41 -18.27 13.28
C GLU A 139 35.57 -16.93 12.56
N PHE A 140 34.61 -16.02 12.73
CA PHE A 140 34.65 -14.70 12.14
C PHE A 140 35.81 -13.87 12.70
N ALA A 141 35.97 -13.87 14.03
CA ALA A 141 37.05 -13.20 14.73
C ALA A 141 38.42 -13.78 14.31
N ALA A 142 38.54 -15.12 14.23
CA ALA A 142 39.76 -15.79 13.79
C ALA A 142 40.16 -15.44 12.35
N ARG A 143 39.22 -15.49 11.39
CA ARG A 143 39.51 -15.23 9.97
C ARG A 143 39.71 -13.74 9.66
N GLY A 144 38.97 -12.88 10.34
CA GLY A 144 38.99 -11.43 10.12
C GLY A 144 40.06 -10.69 10.91
N ASP A 145 40.79 -11.39 11.80
CA ASP A 145 41.75 -10.80 12.74
C ASP A 145 41.18 -9.57 13.48
N ILE A 146 39.92 -9.68 13.90
CA ILE A 146 39.12 -8.59 14.47
C ILE A 146 38.50 -9.02 15.81
N ILE A 147 38.37 -8.07 16.73
CA ILE A 147 37.63 -8.29 17.98
C ILE A 147 36.14 -8.10 17.69
N VAL A 148 35.31 -9.08 18.06
CA VAL A 148 33.84 -8.95 17.96
C VAL A 148 33.23 -8.88 19.34
N VAL A 149 32.31 -7.92 19.54
CA VAL A 149 31.53 -7.77 20.76
C VAL A 149 30.06 -7.95 20.42
N SER A 150 29.37 -8.92 21.02
CA SER A 150 27.92 -9.10 20.84
C SER A 150 27.17 -8.69 22.11
N VAL A 151 26.05 -7.98 21.97
CA VAL A 151 25.36 -7.34 23.10
C VAL A 151 23.90 -7.78 23.19
N ASN A 152 23.42 -8.07 24.41
CA ASN A 152 21.99 -8.20 24.71
C ASN A 152 21.39 -6.84 25.13
N TYR A 153 20.16 -6.56 24.68
CA TYR A 153 19.41 -5.36 25.03
C TYR A 153 17.94 -5.69 25.34
N ARG A 154 17.28 -4.83 26.13
CA ARG A 154 15.86 -5.00 26.52
C ARG A 154 14.95 -4.99 25.28
N LEU A 155 13.97 -5.88 25.25
CA LEU A 155 13.06 -6.08 24.13
C LEU A 155 11.62 -5.68 24.47
N GLY A 156 10.85 -5.35 23.45
CA GLY A 156 9.44 -4.99 23.51
C GLY A 156 9.17 -3.87 24.52
N PRO A 157 8.12 -3.99 25.36
CA PRO A 157 7.79 -2.94 26.32
C PRO A 157 8.89 -2.70 27.36
N PHE A 158 9.80 -3.64 27.61
CA PHE A 158 10.90 -3.42 28.57
C PHE A 158 11.98 -2.49 28.01
N GLY A 159 12.16 -2.45 26.69
CA GLY A 159 13.14 -1.58 26.03
C GLY A 159 12.55 -0.28 25.47
N PHE A 160 11.30 -0.31 25.04
CA PHE A 160 10.74 0.68 24.11
C PHE A 160 9.41 1.30 24.56
N LEU A 161 8.96 1.05 25.80
CA LEU A 161 7.77 1.70 26.35
C LEU A 161 8.05 3.18 26.64
N ASN A 162 7.18 4.06 26.12
CA ASN A 162 7.08 5.46 26.52
C ASN A 162 5.70 5.69 27.16
N ILE A 163 5.65 6.40 28.29
CA ILE A 163 4.40 6.82 28.95
C ILE A 163 4.50 8.33 29.13
N ASP A 164 3.75 9.08 28.32
CA ASP A 164 3.70 10.55 28.44
C ASP A 164 3.05 10.94 29.78
N GLY A 165 3.70 11.84 30.52
CA GLY A 165 3.16 12.44 31.76
C GLY A 165 3.85 12.07 33.07
N ALA A 166 4.82 11.14 33.07
CA ALA A 166 5.73 10.97 34.20
C ALA A 166 7.04 11.72 33.94
N ASN A 167 7.54 12.48 34.92
CA ASN A 167 8.86 13.13 34.90
C ASN A 167 10.01 12.10 34.79
N ALA A 168 10.15 11.46 33.63
CA ALA A 168 11.23 10.56 33.29
C ALA A 168 12.12 11.26 32.25
N PRO A 169 13.38 11.61 32.60
CA PRO A 169 14.26 12.31 31.68
C PRO A 169 14.66 11.42 30.50
N GLY A 170 13.99 11.65 29.36
CA GLY A 170 14.40 11.45 27.97
C GLY A 170 15.02 10.11 27.60
N ASN A 171 14.27 9.22 26.95
CA ASN A 171 14.84 8.15 26.14
C ASN A 171 15.48 8.76 24.86
N LEU A 172 16.71 9.24 24.99
CA LEU A 172 17.64 9.37 23.86
C LEU A 172 18.18 7.98 23.55
N GLY A 173 17.40 7.24 22.75
CA GLY A 173 17.76 5.93 22.22
C GLY A 173 18.02 5.93 20.72
N LEU A 174 18.07 7.09 20.04
CA LEU A 174 18.51 7.17 18.63
C LEU A 174 18.90 8.56 18.09
N VAL A 175 19.16 9.59 18.92
CA VAL A 175 19.55 10.95 18.44
C VAL A 175 20.95 11.40 18.92
N THR A 176 21.79 10.51 19.46
CA THR A 176 23.17 10.91 19.85
C THR A 176 24.26 10.00 19.32
N ILE A 177 24.07 9.45 18.12
CA ILE A 177 25.18 8.93 17.29
C ILE A 177 25.23 9.61 15.90
N PHE A 178 24.23 10.43 15.54
CA PHE A 178 24.30 11.36 14.42
C PHE A 178 23.95 12.76 14.93
N GLY A 179 24.79 13.74 14.63
CA GLY A 179 24.89 15.01 15.35
C GLY A 179 23.62 15.86 15.40
N GLU A 180 23.50 16.59 16.51
CA GLU A 180 22.66 17.78 16.61
C GLU A 180 23.10 18.81 15.55
N SER A 181 22.16 19.26 14.72
CA SER A 181 22.13 20.66 14.31
C SER A 181 20.81 21.23 14.82
N ALA A 182 20.93 22.10 15.81
CA ALA A 182 19.83 22.84 16.40
C ALA A 182 19.23 23.78 15.34
N GLY A 183 17.93 23.68 15.11
CA GLY A 183 17.16 24.77 14.53
C GLY A 183 17.00 25.87 15.58
N ALA A 184 17.60 27.04 15.34
CA ALA A 184 17.27 28.25 16.07
C ALA A 184 16.09 28.94 15.38
N SER A 185 15.02 29.14 16.15
CA SER A 185 13.85 29.95 15.83
C SER A 185 14.17 31.44 15.73
N SER A 186 13.30 32.14 15.00
CA SER A 186 13.25 33.55 14.60
C SER A 186 13.36 34.64 15.68
N ASP A 187 14.16 35.68 15.33
CA ASP A 187 14.00 37.16 15.49
C ASP A 187 13.97 37.85 16.88
N PRO A 188 14.18 39.20 16.97
CA PRO A 188 15.15 40.08 16.29
C PRO A 188 15.84 41.08 17.27
N ALA A 189 16.84 41.84 16.80
CA ALA A 189 17.27 43.20 17.21
C ALA A 189 18.78 43.38 17.44
N GLY A 190 19.32 44.49 16.91
CA GLY A 190 20.51 45.16 17.46
C GLY A 190 21.73 45.20 16.54
N SER A 191 21.77 46.23 15.69
CA SER A 191 22.92 47.09 15.34
C SER A 191 24.34 46.60 15.66
N PHE A 192 25.25 46.66 14.69
CA PHE A 192 26.35 47.64 14.67
C PHE A 192 27.13 47.57 13.34
N GLU A 193 27.47 48.74 12.83
CA GLU A 193 28.25 49.06 11.63
C GLU A 193 29.74 48.68 11.76
N GLY A 194 30.45 48.62 10.62
CA GLY A 194 31.88 48.99 10.58
C GLY A 194 32.78 48.15 9.66
N GLU A 195 33.05 48.67 8.45
CA GLU A 195 34.33 48.82 7.72
C GLU A 195 35.48 47.80 7.96
N SER A 196 36.16 47.16 6.99
CA SER A 196 36.81 47.49 5.70
C SER A 196 38.34 47.24 5.76
N ALA A 197 38.88 46.79 4.61
CA ALA A 197 40.24 46.98 4.08
C ALA A 197 41.37 45.91 4.28
N ASP A 198 41.71 45.29 3.14
CA ASP A 198 43.03 45.15 2.47
C ASP A 198 44.26 44.49 3.13
N ALA A 199 44.86 43.51 2.44
CA ALA A 199 46.09 43.70 1.64
C ALA A 199 46.73 42.40 1.06
N ALA A 200 46.96 42.47 -0.27
CA ALA A 200 47.94 41.86 -1.18
C ALA A 200 49.05 40.86 -0.73
N GLY A 201 49.41 39.94 -1.66
CA GLY A 201 50.79 39.85 -2.17
C GLY A 201 51.47 38.49 -2.35
N ASN A 202 51.45 37.99 -3.60
CA ASN A 202 52.51 37.28 -4.36
C ASN A 202 53.25 36.04 -3.82
N LEU A 203 53.27 34.96 -4.64
CA LEU A 203 54.48 34.42 -5.30
C LEU A 203 54.13 33.27 -6.29
N LEU A 204 54.63 33.40 -7.52
CA LEU A 204 54.82 32.38 -8.59
C LEU A 204 56.35 32.27 -8.79
N PRO A 205 56.96 31.20 -9.38
CA PRO A 205 56.75 30.89 -10.81
C PRO A 205 57.02 29.43 -11.33
N LEU A 206 56.55 29.18 -12.57
CA LEU A 206 57.09 28.34 -13.69
C LEU A 206 57.27 26.81 -13.47
N PHE A 207 56.90 25.89 -14.36
CA PHE A 207 57.00 25.80 -15.83
C PHE A 207 55.89 24.88 -16.38
N LEU A 208 55.39 25.10 -17.60
CA LEU A 208 55.12 24.03 -18.58
C LEU A 208 55.03 24.61 -20.00
N ASP A 209 55.45 23.78 -20.95
CA ASP A 209 56.03 24.10 -22.24
C ASP A 209 55.02 24.39 -23.36
N SER A 210 55.56 24.93 -24.44
CA SER A 210 55.00 25.55 -25.62
C SER A 210 54.71 24.59 -26.80
N ASN A 211 53.81 25.06 -27.68
CA ASN A 211 53.59 24.66 -29.09
C ASN A 211 52.41 23.72 -29.41
N PHE A 212 51.19 24.28 -29.58
CA PHE A 212 50.31 23.92 -30.71
C PHE A 212 49.08 24.85 -30.85
N VAL A 213 49.18 25.99 -31.54
CA VAL A 213 48.02 26.57 -32.27
C VAL A 213 48.52 27.35 -33.49
N ARG A 214 48.39 26.76 -34.67
CA ARG A 214 48.24 27.50 -35.94
C ARG A 214 46.75 27.64 -36.24
N ASN A 215 46.40 28.78 -36.83
CA ASN A 215 45.11 29.14 -37.44
C ASN A 215 44.01 29.66 -36.51
N ALA A 216 44.17 30.92 -36.08
CA ALA A 216 43.14 31.71 -35.42
C ALA A 216 42.16 32.42 -36.40
N ASP A 217 42.25 32.17 -37.70
CA ASP A 217 41.43 32.86 -38.71
C ASP A 217 40.26 32.02 -39.28
N GLU A 218 40.11 30.74 -38.90
CA GLU A 218 38.93 29.93 -39.30
C GLU A 218 37.85 29.79 -38.22
N MET A 219 38.14 30.17 -36.97
CA MET A 219 37.16 30.11 -35.86
C MET A 219 36.23 31.33 -35.78
N ALA A 220 36.57 32.45 -36.42
CA ALA A 220 35.75 33.67 -36.40
C ALA A 220 34.57 33.63 -37.40
N LEU A 221 34.58 32.72 -38.38
CA LEU A 221 33.49 32.54 -39.34
C LEU A 221 32.41 31.57 -38.83
N LEU A 222 32.81 30.54 -38.05
CA LEU A 222 31.90 29.56 -37.43
C LEU A 222 31.08 30.15 -36.27
N LEU A 223 31.60 31.16 -35.59
CA LEU A 223 30.92 31.89 -34.50
C LEU A 223 29.88 32.92 -34.99
N ARG A 224 29.92 33.30 -36.27
CA ARG A 224 28.90 34.17 -36.89
C ARG A 224 27.76 33.42 -37.59
N TYR A 225 27.91 32.12 -37.84
CA TYR A 225 26.81 31.25 -38.31
C TYR A 225 26.08 30.50 -37.18
N SER A 226 26.67 30.43 -35.99
CA SER A 226 26.03 29.83 -34.81
C SER A 226 25.11 30.81 -34.04
N THR A 227 25.14 32.11 -34.39
CA THR A 227 24.24 33.13 -33.83
C THR A 227 22.97 33.37 -34.66
N LEU A 228 22.75 32.61 -35.74
CA LEU A 228 21.53 32.66 -36.57
C LEU A 228 20.81 31.30 -36.73
N LEU A 229 21.23 30.27 -35.99
CA LEU A 229 20.52 28.98 -35.92
C LEU A 229 20.54 28.37 -34.51
N ILE A 230 20.29 29.22 -33.51
CA ILE A 230 19.56 28.81 -32.31
C ILE A 230 18.34 29.72 -32.28
N LEU A 231 17.46 29.55 -33.27
CA LEU A 231 16.06 29.43 -32.90
C LEU A 231 16.06 28.24 -31.95
N SER A 232 16.13 28.54 -30.66
CA SER A 232 15.43 27.72 -29.70
C SER A 232 14.05 27.56 -30.29
N VAL A 233 13.81 26.42 -30.92
CA VAL A 233 12.49 25.81 -30.86
C VAL A 233 12.32 25.54 -29.36
N THR A 234 12.00 26.59 -28.60
CA THR A 234 10.91 26.45 -27.67
C THR A 234 9.83 25.90 -28.56
N VAL A 235 9.60 24.59 -28.48
CA VAL A 235 8.26 24.10 -28.75
C VAL A 235 7.43 25.01 -27.87
N VAL A 236 6.82 26.02 -28.48
CA VAL A 236 5.76 26.76 -27.85
C VAL A 236 4.71 25.68 -27.76
N ASP A 237 4.76 24.94 -26.65
CA ASP A 237 3.69 24.08 -26.21
C ASP A 237 2.48 25.00 -26.29
N SER A 238 1.62 24.75 -27.29
CA SER A 238 0.63 25.75 -27.65
C SER A 238 -0.35 25.79 -26.50
N GLN A 239 -0.18 26.77 -25.62
CA GLN A 239 -0.98 26.91 -24.42
C GLN A 239 -2.43 27.13 -24.85
N ILE A 240 -3.29 26.16 -24.53
CA ILE A 240 -4.70 26.18 -24.91
C ILE A 240 -5.50 26.67 -23.71
N GLU A 241 -6.31 27.70 -23.92
CA GLU A 241 -7.17 28.25 -22.88
C GLU A 241 -8.62 27.82 -23.10
N VAL A 242 -9.30 27.42 -22.03
CA VAL A 242 -10.72 27.04 -22.03
C VAL A 242 -11.44 27.85 -20.95
N ASN A 243 -12.59 28.40 -21.29
CA ASN A 243 -13.45 29.10 -20.35
C ASN A 243 -14.45 28.13 -19.73
N ILE A 244 -14.37 27.96 -18.41
CA ILE A 244 -15.29 27.16 -17.61
C ILE A 244 -16.10 28.07 -16.66
N THR A 245 -17.09 27.52 -15.97
CA THR A 245 -18.02 28.28 -15.11
C THR A 245 -17.35 29.02 -13.95
N THR A 246 -16.18 28.54 -13.51
CA THR A 246 -15.41 29.09 -12.39
C THR A 246 -14.28 30.05 -12.81
N GLY A 247 -13.93 30.10 -14.10
CA GLY A 247 -12.88 30.97 -14.64
C GLY A 247 -12.25 30.41 -15.91
N THR A 248 -11.15 31.00 -16.36
CA THR A 248 -10.36 30.49 -17.49
C THR A 248 -9.27 29.57 -16.96
N ILE A 249 -9.04 28.45 -17.64
CA ILE A 249 -7.92 27.53 -17.40
C ILE A 249 -7.01 27.45 -18.62
N ARG A 250 -5.75 27.10 -18.39
CA ARG A 250 -4.74 26.90 -19.43
C ARG A 250 -4.14 25.50 -19.33
N GLY A 251 -4.28 24.72 -20.39
CA GLY A 251 -3.68 23.40 -20.54
C GLY A 251 -2.49 23.42 -21.51
N PHE A 252 -2.09 22.22 -21.91
CA PHE A 252 -1.04 21.97 -22.90
C PHE A 252 -1.52 20.90 -23.89
N ASN A 253 -0.71 20.57 -24.90
CA ASN A 253 -1.03 19.47 -25.80
C ASN A 253 0.08 18.42 -25.90
N LYS A 254 -0.35 17.20 -26.19
CA LYS A 254 0.51 16.05 -26.40
C LYS A 254 0.03 15.33 -27.65
N THR A 255 0.93 15.00 -28.56
CA THR A 255 0.59 14.20 -29.75
C THR A 255 0.95 12.75 -29.49
N VAL A 256 -0.03 11.86 -29.59
CA VAL A 256 0.14 10.41 -29.47
C VAL A 256 -0.49 9.75 -30.70
N ASN A 257 0.27 8.85 -31.35
CA ASN A 257 -0.21 8.12 -32.54
C ASN A 257 -0.80 9.02 -33.65
N GLY A 258 -0.22 10.21 -33.85
CA GLY A 258 -0.67 11.18 -34.86
C GLY A 258 -1.93 11.97 -34.50
N THR A 259 -2.49 11.77 -33.30
CA THR A 259 -3.62 12.54 -32.77
C THR A 259 -3.13 13.47 -31.68
N THR A 260 -3.48 14.76 -31.76
CA THR A 260 -3.21 15.72 -30.70
C THR A 260 -4.27 15.59 -29.61
N VAL A 261 -3.84 15.57 -28.36
CA VAL A 261 -4.69 15.56 -27.18
C VAL A 261 -4.39 16.81 -26.35
N ASN A 262 -5.43 17.57 -26.04
CA ASN A 262 -5.35 18.74 -25.17
C ASN A 262 -5.59 18.29 -23.73
N GLU A 263 -4.63 18.56 -22.86
CA GLU A 263 -4.61 18.11 -21.47
C GLU A 263 -4.79 19.30 -20.52
N PHE A 264 -5.70 19.14 -19.57
CA PHE A 264 -5.95 20.10 -18.50
C PHE A 264 -5.94 19.36 -17.17
N LEU A 265 -4.89 19.56 -16.37
CA LEU A 265 -4.59 18.81 -15.16
C LEU A 265 -4.79 19.68 -13.91
N GLY A 266 -5.23 19.08 -12.79
CA GLY A 266 -5.32 19.75 -11.50
C GLY A 266 -6.40 20.84 -11.40
N ILE A 267 -7.50 20.70 -12.14
CA ILE A 267 -8.61 21.66 -12.12
C ILE A 267 -9.41 21.48 -10.83
N PRO A 268 -9.60 22.52 -9.98
CA PRO A 268 -10.42 22.40 -8.78
C PRO A 268 -11.91 22.28 -9.17
N PHE A 269 -12.57 21.22 -8.69
CA PHE A 269 -14.02 21.07 -8.85
C PHE A 269 -14.79 21.46 -7.58
N ALA A 270 -14.13 21.42 -6.43
CA ALA A 270 -14.68 21.82 -5.14
C ALA A 270 -13.74 22.79 -4.40
N ASN A 271 -14.28 23.49 -3.40
CA ASN A 271 -13.47 24.23 -2.42
C ASN A 271 -12.60 23.25 -1.61
N PRO A 272 -11.39 23.65 -1.19
CA PRO A 272 -10.52 22.81 -0.38
C PRO A 272 -11.22 22.38 0.92
N PRO A 273 -11.28 21.07 1.25
CA PRO A 273 -11.98 20.55 2.43
C PRO A 273 -11.14 20.70 3.72
N VAL A 274 -10.64 21.91 3.97
CA VAL A 274 -9.77 22.26 5.10
C VAL A 274 -10.52 23.04 6.18
N GLY A 275 -9.99 23.02 7.42
CA GLY A 275 -10.57 23.75 8.54
C GLY A 275 -12.03 23.34 8.78
N SER A 276 -12.94 24.31 8.76
CA SER A 276 -14.39 24.04 8.93
C SER A 276 -15.02 23.16 7.85
N LEU A 277 -14.41 23.07 6.65
CA LEU A 277 -14.88 22.19 5.58
C LEU A 277 -14.37 20.76 5.71
N ARG A 278 -13.42 20.49 6.62
CA ARG A 278 -13.03 19.12 6.95
C ARG A 278 -14.25 18.39 7.52
N PHE A 279 -14.48 17.19 7.02
CA PHE A 279 -15.64 16.32 7.29
C PHE A 279 -16.99 16.84 6.80
N ALA A 280 -17.04 17.97 6.08
CA ALA A 280 -18.28 18.45 5.46
C ALA A 280 -18.46 17.89 4.04
N LYS A 281 -19.70 17.87 3.54
CA LYS A 281 -19.97 17.64 2.10
C LYS A 281 -19.19 18.67 1.25
N PRO A 282 -18.65 18.28 0.08
CA PRO A 282 -17.90 19.19 -0.77
C PRO A 282 -18.77 20.35 -1.22
N GLN A 283 -18.17 21.52 -1.33
CA GLN A 283 -18.82 22.72 -1.87
C GLN A 283 -18.23 23.03 -3.25
N PRO A 284 -19.04 23.49 -4.22
CA PRO A 284 -18.53 23.86 -5.54
C PRO A 284 -17.34 24.82 -5.46
N ALA A 285 -16.36 24.65 -6.35
CA ALA A 285 -15.18 25.51 -6.37
C ALA A 285 -15.54 27.00 -6.54
N SER A 286 -14.88 27.84 -5.76
CA SER A 286 -14.99 29.30 -5.86
C SER A 286 -14.45 29.82 -7.19
N ARG A 287 -15.03 30.90 -7.71
CA ARG A 287 -14.51 31.58 -8.89
C ARG A 287 -13.13 32.19 -8.62
N TRP A 288 -12.25 32.13 -9.62
CA TRP A 288 -10.96 32.84 -9.60
C TRP A 288 -10.91 33.92 -10.67
N ALA A 289 -10.02 34.90 -10.46
CA ALA A 289 -9.70 35.93 -11.45
C ALA A 289 -8.52 35.50 -12.32
N GLY A 290 -8.52 35.92 -13.59
CA GLY A 290 -7.45 35.59 -14.53
C GLY A 290 -7.49 34.15 -15.03
N VAL A 291 -6.34 33.69 -15.52
CA VAL A 291 -6.16 32.34 -16.09
C VAL A 291 -5.47 31.45 -15.06
N LYS A 292 -6.07 30.32 -14.72
CA LYS A 292 -5.46 29.31 -13.84
C LYS A 292 -4.64 28.33 -14.66
N ASP A 293 -3.40 28.09 -14.22
CA ASP A 293 -2.52 27.09 -14.82
C ASP A 293 -3.02 25.67 -14.47
N ALA A 294 -3.34 24.90 -15.51
CA ALA A 294 -3.81 23.53 -15.45
C ALA A 294 -2.88 22.59 -16.24
N THR A 295 -1.57 22.81 -16.12
CA THR A 295 -0.54 21.99 -16.81
C THR A 295 0.09 20.92 -15.93
N ALA A 296 -0.33 20.80 -14.66
CA ALA A 296 0.21 19.81 -13.72
C ALA A 296 -0.88 19.20 -12.84
N TYR A 297 -0.73 17.91 -12.52
CA TYR A 297 -1.62 17.22 -11.59
C TYR A 297 -1.69 17.90 -10.22
N GLY A 298 -2.90 17.95 -9.66
CA GLY A 298 -3.12 18.36 -8.28
C GLY A 298 -2.53 17.37 -7.27
N PRO A 299 -2.40 17.76 -5.98
CA PRO A 299 -1.98 16.84 -4.93
C PRO A 299 -2.93 15.65 -4.79
N ALA A 300 -2.40 14.48 -4.44
CA ALA A 300 -3.21 13.37 -3.99
C ALA A 300 -3.85 13.70 -2.62
N CYS A 301 -5.00 13.11 -2.33
CA CYS A 301 -5.65 13.29 -1.02
C CYS A 301 -4.83 12.65 0.11
N MET A 302 -5.04 13.13 1.34
CA MET A 302 -4.38 12.61 2.55
C MET A 302 -4.41 11.08 2.61
N GLN A 303 -3.23 10.48 2.58
CA GLN A 303 -3.00 9.04 2.62
C GLN A 303 -1.58 8.75 3.11
N ARG A 304 -1.34 7.54 3.60
CA ARG A 304 0.01 7.08 3.97
C ARG A 304 0.61 6.25 2.83
N PRO A 305 1.95 6.04 2.83
CA PRO A 305 2.61 5.21 1.83
C PRO A 305 1.91 3.87 1.62
N ASN A 306 1.81 3.46 0.36
CA ASN A 306 0.95 2.36 0.00
C ASN A 306 1.52 1.00 0.45
N PRO A 307 0.79 0.22 1.25
CA PRO A 307 1.26 -1.09 1.73
C PRO A 307 1.36 -2.15 0.64
N PHE A 308 0.69 -1.97 -0.50
CA PHE A 308 0.72 -2.86 -1.66
C PHE A 308 1.83 -2.51 -2.66
N GLY A 309 2.70 -1.54 -2.33
CA GLY A 309 3.89 -1.21 -3.13
C GLY A 309 3.70 -0.12 -4.18
N PHE A 310 2.48 0.40 -4.39
CA PHE A 310 2.23 1.49 -5.34
C PHE A 310 3.18 2.69 -5.12
N PRO A 311 3.60 3.40 -6.19
CA PRO A 311 4.36 4.63 -6.07
C PRO A 311 3.69 5.61 -5.12
N ASN A 312 4.48 6.13 -4.18
CA ASN A 312 3.97 7.14 -3.28
C ASN A 312 3.74 8.45 -4.06
N PRO A 313 2.60 9.13 -3.85
CA PRO A 313 2.37 10.43 -4.45
C PRO A 313 3.48 11.42 -4.04
N LYS A 314 3.98 12.17 -5.01
CA LYS A 314 5.00 13.21 -4.77
C LYS A 314 4.44 14.38 -3.94
N LYS A 315 3.13 14.60 -4.00
CA LYS A 315 2.41 15.67 -3.27
C LYS A 315 1.14 15.09 -2.67
N ILE A 316 0.97 15.27 -1.36
CA ILE A 316 -0.23 14.91 -0.60
C ILE A 316 -0.76 16.18 0.06
N SER A 317 -2.07 16.39 0.04
CA SER A 317 -2.73 17.52 0.70
C SER A 317 -4.17 17.20 1.05
N GLU A 318 -4.77 17.93 2.00
CA GLU A 318 -6.23 17.99 2.15
C GLU A 318 -6.87 18.78 1.00
N ASP A 319 -6.17 19.78 0.48
CA ASP A 319 -6.54 20.47 -0.76
C ASP A 319 -6.20 19.60 -1.97
N CYS A 320 -7.06 18.60 -2.21
CA CYS A 320 -6.87 17.57 -3.22
C CYS A 320 -8.05 17.39 -4.18
N LEU A 321 -9.14 18.14 -4.01
CA LEU A 321 -10.39 17.99 -4.79
C LEU A 321 -10.25 18.61 -6.19
N THR A 322 -9.41 17.96 -6.99
CA THR A 322 -9.10 18.33 -8.36
C THR A 322 -9.45 17.20 -9.34
N LEU A 323 -9.69 17.57 -10.59
CA LEU A 323 -9.86 16.64 -11.70
C LEU A 323 -8.96 17.03 -12.89
N ASN A 324 -8.80 16.09 -13.82
CA ASN A 324 -8.01 16.24 -15.03
C ASN A 324 -8.89 15.90 -16.24
N VAL A 325 -8.64 16.53 -17.39
CA VAL A 325 -9.42 16.36 -18.63
C VAL A 325 -8.48 16.12 -19.81
N PHE A 326 -8.70 15.02 -20.54
CA PHE A 326 -7.96 14.62 -21.74
C PHE A 326 -8.90 14.71 -22.94
N VAL A 327 -8.59 15.59 -23.90
CA VAL A 327 -9.48 15.93 -25.01
C VAL A 327 -8.79 15.66 -26.36
N PRO A 328 -9.23 14.65 -27.14
CA PRO A 328 -8.68 14.45 -28.48
C PRO A 328 -9.13 15.58 -29.41
N ASP A 329 -8.16 16.19 -30.11
CA ASP A 329 -8.36 17.29 -31.05
C ASP A 329 -8.85 16.76 -32.41
N THR A 330 -10.07 16.24 -32.40
CA THR A 330 -10.76 15.70 -33.58
C THR A 330 -12.19 16.25 -33.63
N PRO A 331 -12.77 16.45 -34.83
CA PRO A 331 -14.08 17.08 -34.97
C PRO A 331 -15.24 16.32 -34.28
N GLY A 332 -16.25 17.06 -33.84
CA GLY A 332 -17.51 16.51 -33.33
C GLY A 332 -17.64 16.52 -31.81
N VAL A 333 -18.86 16.31 -31.33
CA VAL A 333 -19.16 16.21 -29.89
C VAL A 333 -18.82 14.79 -29.41
N LYS A 334 -18.12 14.68 -28.28
CA LYS A 334 -17.59 13.39 -27.78
C LYS A 334 -18.36 12.86 -26.58
N ALA A 335 -18.42 11.52 -26.48
CA ALA A 335 -18.79 10.86 -25.24
C ALA A 335 -17.74 11.13 -24.16
N VAL A 336 -18.17 11.14 -22.90
CA VAL A 336 -17.33 11.49 -21.74
C VAL A 336 -17.22 10.27 -20.85
N MET A 337 -16.00 9.85 -20.55
CA MET A 337 -15.71 8.81 -19.56
C MET A 337 -15.13 9.43 -18.29
N PHE A 338 -15.75 9.19 -17.14
CA PHE A 338 -15.35 9.74 -15.84
C PHE A 338 -14.73 8.66 -14.97
N TRP A 339 -13.41 8.72 -14.81
CA TRP A 339 -12.58 7.76 -14.10
C TRP A 339 -12.57 8.00 -12.59
N ILE A 340 -12.88 6.94 -11.83
CA ILE A 340 -12.79 6.90 -10.37
C ILE A 340 -11.74 5.85 -9.99
N HIS A 341 -10.64 6.31 -9.39
CA HIS A 341 -9.51 5.42 -9.06
C HIS A 341 -9.81 4.48 -7.90
N GLY A 342 -9.15 3.31 -7.92
CA GLY A 342 -9.14 2.33 -6.82
C GLY A 342 -8.20 2.71 -5.66
N GLY A 343 -7.79 1.70 -4.89
CA GLY A 343 -6.92 1.86 -3.71
C GLY A 343 -7.62 1.66 -2.37
N GLY A 344 -8.63 0.76 -2.34
CA GLY A 344 -9.28 0.33 -1.09
C GLY A 344 -9.93 1.46 -0.28
N TYR A 345 -10.26 2.59 -0.90
CA TYR A 345 -10.76 3.83 -0.28
C TYR A 345 -9.77 4.58 0.63
N PHE A 346 -8.54 4.12 0.83
CA PHE A 346 -7.57 4.75 1.76
C PHE A 346 -6.27 5.23 1.09
N THR A 347 -6.05 4.88 -0.17
CA THR A 347 -4.87 5.26 -0.97
C THR A 347 -5.26 5.43 -2.45
N GLY A 348 -4.38 6.00 -3.27
CA GLY A 348 -4.59 6.23 -4.70
C GLY A 348 -4.70 7.69 -5.08
N GLY A 349 -4.73 7.96 -6.39
CA GLY A 349 -4.90 9.30 -6.94
C GLY A 349 -4.97 9.30 -8.46
N SER A 350 -5.64 10.31 -9.03
CA SER A 350 -5.82 10.45 -10.47
C SER A 350 -4.53 10.61 -11.27
N PHE A 351 -3.45 11.06 -10.63
CA PHE A 351 -2.14 11.29 -11.26
C PHE A 351 -1.42 10.00 -11.73
N HIS A 352 -1.90 8.82 -11.32
CA HIS A 352 -1.37 7.54 -11.78
C HIS A 352 -1.81 7.14 -13.20
N TYR A 353 -2.82 7.83 -13.75
CA TYR A 353 -3.54 7.39 -14.93
C TYR A 353 -3.46 8.45 -16.03
N ASP A 354 -2.51 8.29 -16.94
CA ASP A 354 -2.44 9.09 -18.18
C ASP A 354 -3.34 8.46 -19.25
N PHE A 355 -4.51 9.06 -19.45
CA PHE A 355 -5.50 8.58 -20.42
C PHE A 355 -5.31 9.18 -21.83
N THR A 356 -4.17 9.78 -22.13
CA THR A 356 -3.91 10.43 -23.42
C THR A 356 -4.10 9.47 -24.60
N GLU A 357 -3.50 8.28 -24.54
CA GLU A 357 -3.65 7.30 -25.62
C GLU A 357 -5.07 6.78 -25.73
N PHE A 358 -5.74 6.54 -24.60
CA PHE A 358 -7.13 6.10 -24.58
C PHE A 358 -8.08 7.13 -25.20
N ALA A 359 -7.91 8.41 -24.83
CA ALA A 359 -8.70 9.51 -25.37
C ALA A 359 -8.49 9.65 -26.89
N ALA A 360 -7.24 9.55 -27.36
CA ALA A 360 -6.91 9.60 -28.78
C ALA A 360 -7.51 8.44 -29.59
N ARG A 361 -7.28 7.19 -29.15
CA ARG A 361 -7.74 5.99 -29.89
C ARG A 361 -9.24 5.79 -29.80
N GLY A 362 -9.80 6.05 -28.63
CA GLY A 362 -11.23 5.92 -28.38
C GLY A 362 -12.05 7.04 -29.01
N ASP A 363 -11.42 8.17 -29.39
CA ASP A 363 -12.12 9.38 -29.81
C ASP A 363 -13.20 9.78 -28.79
N ILE A 364 -12.78 9.91 -27.53
CA ILE A 364 -13.61 10.20 -26.36
C ILE A 364 -12.90 11.22 -25.47
N ILE A 365 -13.65 11.92 -24.62
CA ILE A 365 -13.06 12.72 -23.55
C ILE A 365 -12.97 11.86 -22.30
N VAL A 366 -11.80 11.85 -21.65
CA VAL A 366 -11.63 11.20 -20.35
C VAL A 366 -11.44 12.27 -19.28
N VAL A 367 -12.16 12.12 -18.17
CA VAL A 367 -12.04 12.97 -16.98
C VAL A 367 -11.61 12.09 -15.81
N SER A 368 -10.49 12.37 -15.16
CA SER A 368 -10.05 11.63 -13.96
C SER A 368 -10.15 12.50 -12.72
N VAL A 369 -10.66 11.96 -11.61
CA VAL A 369 -10.97 12.74 -10.40
C VAL A 369 -10.22 12.23 -9.18
N ASN A 370 -9.82 13.14 -8.29
CA ASN A 370 -9.46 12.82 -6.91
C ASN A 370 -10.69 12.91 -5.99
N TYR A 371 -10.78 12.03 -5.00
CA TYR A 371 -11.80 12.10 -3.94
C TYR A 371 -11.15 11.86 -2.57
N ARG A 372 -11.75 12.38 -1.49
CA ARG A 372 -11.19 12.18 -0.14
C ARG A 372 -11.15 10.69 0.21
N LEU A 373 -10.07 10.29 0.87
CA LEU A 373 -9.75 8.90 1.23
C LEU A 373 -9.72 8.71 2.74
N GLY A 374 -9.75 7.45 3.15
CA GLY A 374 -9.59 7.00 4.54
C GLY A 374 -10.54 7.74 5.49
N PRO A 375 -10.07 8.15 6.67
CA PRO A 375 -10.93 8.83 7.64
C PRO A 375 -11.41 10.20 7.15
N PHE A 376 -10.75 10.85 6.18
CA PHE A 376 -11.19 12.14 5.65
C PHE A 376 -12.39 12.00 4.71
N GLY A 377 -12.48 10.86 4.03
CA GLY A 377 -13.54 10.56 3.07
C GLY A 377 -14.71 9.76 3.65
N PHE A 378 -14.48 8.97 4.69
CA PHE A 378 -15.44 7.94 5.09
C PHE A 378 -15.78 7.90 6.58
N LEU A 379 -15.20 8.79 7.40
CA LEU A 379 -15.56 8.87 8.81
C LEU A 379 -16.87 9.65 9.01
N SER A 380 -17.81 9.06 9.74
CA SER A 380 -18.99 9.73 10.30
C SER A 380 -18.75 10.12 11.77
N ILE A 381 -19.13 11.35 12.13
CA ILE A 381 -18.85 11.92 13.47
C ILE A 381 -20.12 12.48 14.11
N ASP A 382 -20.86 13.34 13.39
CA ASP A 382 -21.97 14.12 13.94
C ASP A 382 -23.05 14.38 12.90
N GLY A 383 -23.94 13.40 12.70
CA GLY A 383 -25.17 13.54 11.92
C GLY A 383 -25.00 14.34 10.61
N ALA A 384 -25.72 15.47 10.50
CA ALA A 384 -25.74 16.28 9.28
C ALA A 384 -24.42 17.03 8.99
N ASP A 385 -23.63 17.37 10.01
CA ASP A 385 -22.43 18.21 9.87
C ASP A 385 -21.17 17.41 9.49
N ALA A 386 -21.16 16.12 9.83
CA ALA A 386 -20.15 15.15 9.43
C ALA A 386 -20.77 13.77 9.15
N PRO A 387 -21.48 13.62 8.01
CA PRO A 387 -22.37 12.49 7.74
C PRO A 387 -21.68 11.20 7.27
N GLY A 388 -20.36 11.20 7.03
CA GLY A 388 -19.68 10.11 6.34
C GLY A 388 -19.95 10.11 4.82
N ASN A 389 -19.49 9.06 4.13
CA ASN A 389 -19.62 8.91 2.66
C ASN A 389 -19.11 10.10 1.82
N LEU A 390 -18.22 10.94 2.38
CA LEU A 390 -17.75 12.17 1.77
C LEU A 390 -16.94 11.93 0.50
N GLY A 391 -16.18 10.84 0.42
CA GLY A 391 -15.50 10.44 -0.82
C GLY A 391 -16.47 10.23 -1.99
N LEU A 392 -17.65 9.64 -1.74
CA LEU A 392 -18.70 9.50 -2.75
C LEU A 392 -19.38 10.85 -3.06
N TRP A 393 -19.57 11.71 -2.06
CA TRP A 393 -20.05 13.07 -2.30
C TRP A 393 -19.06 13.90 -3.14
N ASP A 394 -17.75 13.70 -2.98
CA ASP A 394 -16.72 14.34 -3.81
C ASP A 394 -16.83 13.89 -5.27
N GLN A 395 -17.03 12.59 -5.50
CA GLN A 395 -17.25 12.05 -6.84
C GLN A 395 -18.53 12.63 -7.49
N ILE A 396 -19.62 12.77 -6.72
CA ILE A 396 -20.86 13.43 -7.17
C ILE A 396 -20.60 14.90 -7.53
N GLU A 397 -19.81 15.62 -6.73
CA GLU A 397 -19.49 17.03 -7.02
C GLU A 397 -18.60 17.17 -8.27
N GLY A 398 -17.65 16.26 -8.47
CA GLY A 398 -16.89 16.15 -9.71
C GLY A 398 -17.79 15.88 -10.93
N LEU A 399 -18.79 15.01 -10.80
CA LEU A 399 -19.77 14.76 -11.85
C LEU A 399 -20.65 15.98 -12.15
N LYS A 400 -21.07 16.75 -11.13
CA LYS A 400 -21.77 18.03 -11.36
C LYS A 400 -20.88 19.03 -12.09
N TRP A 401 -19.58 19.06 -11.78
CA TRP A 401 -18.62 19.87 -12.54
C TRP A 401 -18.58 19.45 -14.01
N VAL A 402 -18.57 18.13 -14.30
CA VAL A 402 -18.65 17.62 -15.69
C VAL A 402 -19.92 18.11 -16.36
N GLN A 403 -21.09 17.95 -15.72
CA GLN A 403 -22.37 18.42 -16.26
C GLN A 403 -22.36 19.92 -16.61
N ALA A 404 -21.71 20.74 -15.78
CA ALA A 404 -21.68 22.19 -15.96
C ALA A 404 -20.61 22.68 -16.96
N ASN A 405 -19.53 21.93 -17.17
CA ASN A 405 -18.33 22.45 -17.86
C ASN A 405 -17.89 21.63 -19.07
N ILE A 406 -18.22 20.34 -19.19
CA ILE A 406 -17.60 19.47 -20.20
C ILE A 406 -17.94 19.87 -21.65
N GLY A 407 -19.07 20.56 -21.83
CA GLY A 407 -19.44 21.16 -23.13
C GLY A 407 -18.42 22.17 -23.66
N ALA A 408 -17.69 22.87 -22.77
CA ALA A 408 -16.61 23.78 -23.17
C ALA A 408 -15.38 23.06 -23.75
N PHE A 409 -15.27 21.75 -23.51
CA PHE A 409 -14.21 20.88 -24.01
C PHE A 409 -14.67 20.05 -25.22
N GLY A 410 -15.89 20.25 -25.71
CA GLY A 410 -16.47 19.45 -26.80
C GLY A 410 -17.10 18.12 -26.37
N GLY A 411 -17.34 17.92 -25.06
CA GLY A 411 -18.03 16.73 -24.55
C GLY A 411 -19.54 16.90 -24.47
N ASP A 412 -20.28 15.80 -24.59
CA ASP A 412 -21.73 15.77 -24.34
C ASP A 412 -22.01 15.48 -22.85
N PRO A 413 -22.53 16.45 -22.07
CA PRO A 413 -22.89 16.22 -20.67
C PRO A 413 -24.01 15.18 -20.51
N LYS A 414 -24.78 14.88 -21.56
CA LYS A 414 -25.79 13.81 -21.52
C LYS A 414 -25.21 12.44 -21.81
N ASN A 415 -24.03 12.35 -22.42
CA ASN A 415 -23.38 11.08 -22.77
C ASN A 415 -22.17 10.80 -21.86
N VAL A 416 -22.42 10.73 -20.56
CA VAL A 416 -21.41 10.48 -19.53
C VAL A 416 -21.47 9.01 -19.08
N THR A 417 -20.31 8.35 -19.06
CA THR A 417 -20.09 7.01 -18.55
C THR A 417 -19.12 7.07 -17.38
N ILE A 418 -19.49 6.59 -16.20
CA ILE A 418 -18.55 6.46 -15.08
C ILE A 418 -17.83 5.11 -15.16
N PHE A 419 -16.54 5.06 -14.85
CA PHE A 419 -15.77 3.82 -14.84
C PHE A 419 -14.71 3.84 -13.76
N GLY A 420 -14.41 2.67 -13.20
CA GLY A 420 -13.50 2.54 -12.08
C GLY A 420 -13.08 1.09 -11.84
N GLU A 421 -11.96 0.95 -11.15
CA GLU A 421 -11.33 -0.33 -10.82
C GLU A 421 -11.22 -0.50 -9.30
N SER A 422 -11.36 -1.74 -8.81
CA SER A 422 -11.29 -2.05 -7.38
C SER A 422 -12.29 -1.23 -6.56
N ALA A 423 -11.83 -0.49 -5.54
CA ALA A 423 -12.66 0.47 -4.79
C ALA A 423 -13.31 1.55 -5.69
N GLY A 424 -12.71 1.88 -6.83
CA GLY A 424 -13.31 2.72 -7.86
C GLY A 424 -14.47 2.03 -8.57
N GLY A 425 -14.33 0.74 -8.91
CA GLY A 425 -15.41 -0.07 -9.48
C GLY A 425 -16.58 -0.26 -8.50
N SER A 426 -16.25 -0.46 -7.23
CA SER A 426 -17.23 -0.42 -6.15
C SER A 426 -17.93 0.93 -6.07
N SER A 427 -17.18 2.03 -6.02
CA SER A 427 -17.72 3.41 -6.01
C SER A 427 -18.67 3.66 -7.18
N VAL A 428 -18.30 3.24 -8.39
CA VAL A 428 -19.13 3.35 -9.59
C VAL A 428 -20.48 2.68 -9.39
N SER A 429 -20.49 1.45 -8.88
CA SER A 429 -21.75 0.74 -8.62
C SER A 429 -22.53 1.30 -7.42
N GLN A 430 -21.84 1.88 -6.41
CA GLN A 430 -22.46 2.61 -5.31
C GLN A 430 -23.18 3.86 -5.81
N LEU A 431 -22.58 4.62 -6.73
CA LEU A 431 -23.19 5.77 -7.39
C LEU A 431 -24.39 5.37 -8.25
N ALA A 432 -24.34 4.20 -8.90
CA ALA A 432 -25.47 3.66 -9.66
C ALA A 432 -26.64 3.17 -8.77
N LEU A 433 -26.36 2.83 -7.51
CA LEU A 433 -27.33 2.38 -6.50
C LEU A 433 -27.76 3.50 -5.52
N THR A 434 -27.67 4.76 -5.93
CA THR A 434 -28.23 5.88 -5.16
C THR A 434 -28.96 6.88 -6.05
N THR A 435 -30.04 7.46 -5.56
CA THR A 435 -30.74 8.54 -6.29
C THR A 435 -30.01 9.87 -6.22
N LYS A 436 -28.98 10.01 -5.35
CA LYS A 436 -28.20 11.25 -5.21
C LYS A 436 -27.36 11.58 -6.45
N ALA A 437 -27.02 10.59 -7.27
CA ALA A 437 -26.27 10.76 -8.51
C ALA A 437 -27.14 10.68 -9.78
N LYS A 438 -28.47 10.55 -9.61
CA LYS A 438 -29.41 10.38 -10.72
C LYS A 438 -29.34 11.54 -11.71
N GLY A 439 -29.16 11.21 -12.98
CA GLY A 439 -29.07 12.17 -14.08
C GLY A 439 -27.68 12.76 -14.33
N LEU A 440 -26.65 12.33 -13.57
CA LEU A 440 -25.27 12.79 -13.78
C LEU A 440 -24.50 11.92 -14.78
N PHE A 441 -24.97 10.71 -15.05
CA PHE A 441 -24.41 9.76 -16.01
C PHE A 441 -25.51 8.81 -16.50
N GLN A 442 -25.24 8.11 -17.60
CA GLN A 442 -26.18 7.16 -18.22
C GLN A 442 -25.64 5.72 -18.30
N ARG A 443 -24.34 5.53 -18.06
CA ARG A 443 -23.69 4.21 -18.09
C ARG A 443 -22.63 4.09 -17.02
N PHE A 444 -22.33 2.87 -16.65
CA PHE A 444 -21.31 2.58 -15.66
C PHE A 444 -20.49 1.33 -16.01
N ILE A 445 -19.20 1.38 -15.69
CA ILE A 445 -18.27 0.27 -15.87
C ILE A 445 -17.60 -0.06 -14.54
N LEU A 446 -17.73 -1.31 -14.09
CA LEU A 446 -17.13 -1.78 -12.83
C LEU A 446 -16.10 -2.89 -13.10
N GLN A 447 -14.83 -2.55 -12.92
CA GLN A 447 -13.69 -3.43 -13.15
C GLN A 447 -13.20 -4.00 -11.82
N SER A 448 -13.29 -5.32 -11.63
CA SER A 448 -12.77 -6.04 -10.46
C SER A 448 -13.21 -5.49 -9.10
N GLY A 449 -14.41 -4.88 -9.01
CA GLY A 449 -14.92 -4.32 -7.78
C GLY A 449 -16.39 -3.95 -7.88
N SER A 450 -17.16 -4.23 -6.83
CA SER A 450 -18.58 -3.91 -6.79
C SER A 450 -19.08 -3.64 -5.38
N SER A 451 -20.18 -2.90 -5.29
CA SER A 451 -20.95 -2.63 -4.07
C SER A 451 -21.62 -3.88 -3.47
N TRP A 452 -21.51 -5.05 -4.09
CA TRP A 452 -21.94 -6.30 -3.48
C TRP A 452 -20.87 -6.92 -2.57
N ALA A 453 -19.61 -6.47 -2.67
CA ALA A 453 -18.54 -7.02 -1.86
C ALA A 453 -18.59 -6.49 -0.42
N ASP A 454 -18.32 -7.34 0.56
CA ASP A 454 -18.37 -6.94 1.98
C ASP A 454 -17.37 -5.82 2.30
N TRP A 455 -16.19 -5.83 1.68
CA TRP A 455 -15.16 -4.80 1.87
C TRP A 455 -15.54 -3.43 1.30
N ALA A 456 -16.57 -3.36 0.44
CA ALA A 456 -17.10 -2.09 -0.09
C ALA A 456 -17.83 -1.26 0.98
N TRP A 457 -18.16 -1.88 2.11
CA TRP A 457 -18.96 -1.31 3.18
C TRP A 457 -18.24 -1.37 4.52
N SER A 458 -18.37 -0.33 5.33
CA SER A 458 -17.80 -0.34 6.67
C SER A 458 -18.56 -1.33 7.54
N THR A 459 -17.82 -2.23 8.17
CA THR A 459 -18.37 -3.25 9.09
C THR A 459 -18.58 -2.71 10.51
N GLU A 460 -17.89 -1.64 10.85
CA GLU A 460 -17.99 -0.94 12.13
C GLU A 460 -18.65 0.41 11.89
N LYS A 461 -19.49 0.85 12.83
CA LYS A 461 -20.01 2.21 12.75
C LYS A 461 -18.84 3.19 12.83
N ALA A 462 -18.65 4.02 11.81
CA ALA A 462 -17.62 5.05 11.80
C ALA A 462 -17.72 5.98 13.02
N GLU A 463 -18.92 6.10 13.62
CA GLU A 463 -19.16 6.75 14.91
C GLU A 463 -18.33 6.18 16.08
N THR A 464 -18.01 4.88 16.07
CA THR A 464 -17.16 4.23 17.07
C THR A 464 -15.70 4.56 16.82
N LEU A 465 -15.27 4.53 15.56
CA LEU A 465 -13.90 4.89 15.18
C LEU A 465 -13.64 6.37 15.48
N SER A 466 -14.59 7.27 15.25
CA SER A 466 -14.41 8.69 15.55
C SER A 466 -14.19 8.97 17.03
N LEU A 467 -14.88 8.26 17.94
CA LEU A 467 -14.62 8.35 19.39
C LEU A 467 -13.22 7.84 19.75
N ARG A 468 -12.81 6.68 19.21
CA ARG A 468 -11.47 6.13 19.47
C ARG A 468 -10.36 7.07 18.98
N ILE A 469 -10.54 7.65 17.81
CA ILE A 469 -9.62 8.67 17.27
C ILE A 469 -9.56 9.86 18.21
N GLY A 470 -10.73 10.32 18.68
CA GLY A 470 -10.83 11.38 19.68
C GLY A 470 -10.02 11.07 20.93
N ASP A 471 -10.16 9.88 21.49
CA ASP A 471 -9.42 9.45 22.68
C ASP A 471 -7.90 9.39 22.46
N ILE A 472 -7.44 8.94 21.29
CA ILE A 472 -6.01 8.88 20.94
C ILE A 472 -5.41 10.29 20.81
N ILE A 473 -6.16 11.22 20.22
CA ILE A 473 -5.68 12.59 19.97
C ILE A 473 -5.80 13.46 21.23
N GLY A 474 -6.63 13.08 22.20
CA GLY A 474 -6.95 13.88 23.39
C GLY A 474 -8.23 14.73 23.24
N CYS A 475 -8.99 14.50 22.16
CA CYS A 475 -10.32 15.08 21.93
C CYS A 475 -11.41 14.25 22.64
N HIS A 476 -11.32 14.15 23.97
CA HIS A 476 -12.28 13.34 24.74
C HIS A 476 -13.69 13.93 24.66
N ALA A 477 -14.63 13.10 24.22
CA ALA A 477 -16.04 13.41 24.10
C ALA A 477 -16.88 12.19 24.47
N GLY A 478 -17.93 12.39 25.26
CA GLY A 478 -18.94 11.37 25.46
C GLY A 478 -19.78 11.13 24.19
N PRO A 479 -20.58 10.05 24.12
CA PRO A 479 -21.41 9.74 22.95
C PRO A 479 -22.38 10.87 22.53
N THR A 480 -22.76 11.75 23.45
CA THR A 480 -23.66 12.90 23.21
C THR A 480 -22.95 14.23 22.93
N GLU A 481 -21.61 14.27 22.94
CA GLU A 481 -20.80 15.49 22.75
C GLU A 481 -20.16 15.54 21.35
N ARG A 482 -20.88 15.06 20.33
CA ARG A 482 -20.38 14.95 18.94
C ARG A 482 -19.96 16.28 18.30
N PRO A 483 -20.66 17.42 18.50
CA PRO A 483 -20.19 18.70 17.97
C PRO A 483 -18.80 19.10 18.52
N LYS A 484 -18.57 18.86 19.82
CA LYS A 484 -17.29 19.16 20.48
C LYS A 484 -16.17 18.26 19.96
N LEU A 485 -16.46 16.99 19.71
CA LEU A 485 -15.52 16.07 19.07
C LEU A 485 -15.16 16.57 17.67
N LEU A 486 -16.15 16.94 16.87
CA LEU A 486 -15.97 17.43 15.50
C LEU A 486 -15.07 18.68 15.47
N ASP A 487 -15.34 19.67 16.32
CA ASP A 487 -14.53 20.89 16.40
C ASP A 487 -13.06 20.57 16.75
N CYS A 488 -12.83 19.71 17.74
CA CYS A 488 -11.47 19.31 18.14
C CYS A 488 -10.73 18.52 17.03
N LEU A 489 -11.44 17.64 16.32
CA LEU A 489 -10.86 16.90 15.19
C LEU A 489 -10.54 17.81 13.99
N ARG A 490 -11.30 18.90 13.79
CA ARG A 490 -11.01 19.93 12.77
C ARG A 490 -9.77 20.77 13.12
N GLU A 491 -9.51 21.00 14.40
CA GLU A 491 -8.33 21.74 14.87
C GLU A 491 -7.02 20.93 14.80
N THR A 492 -7.12 19.60 14.70
CA THR A 492 -5.95 18.71 14.64
C THR A 492 -5.25 18.81 13.28
N THR A 493 -3.93 18.64 13.21
CA THR A 493 -3.25 18.56 11.90
C THR A 493 -3.66 17.30 11.14
N ALA A 494 -3.63 17.36 9.81
CA ALA A 494 -4.09 16.25 8.98
C ALA A 494 -3.25 14.98 9.20
N GLU A 495 -1.93 15.12 9.39
CA GLU A 495 -1.01 14.01 9.64
C GLU A 495 -1.29 13.33 10.98
N ARG A 496 -1.46 14.12 12.05
CA ARG A 496 -1.76 13.58 13.38
C ARG A 496 -3.11 12.86 13.41
N PHE A 497 -4.11 13.43 12.72
CA PHE A 497 -5.42 12.80 12.59
C PHE A 497 -5.33 11.46 11.83
N LEU A 498 -4.61 11.43 10.71
CA LEU A 498 -4.42 10.22 9.92
C LEU A 498 -3.68 9.12 10.70
N ASP A 499 -2.66 9.47 11.48
CA ASP A 499 -1.93 8.50 12.30
C ASP A 499 -2.81 7.91 13.40
N ALA A 500 -3.57 8.77 14.08
CA ALA A 500 -4.52 8.33 15.10
C ALA A 500 -5.62 7.44 14.50
N SER A 501 -6.07 7.73 13.27
CA SER A 501 -7.07 6.90 12.58
C SER A 501 -6.55 5.50 12.27
N ILE A 502 -5.27 5.35 11.92
CA ILE A 502 -4.66 4.03 11.71
C ILE A 502 -4.60 3.29 13.05
N VAL A 503 -4.13 3.94 14.11
CA VAL A 503 -4.06 3.33 15.46
C VAL A 503 -5.45 2.92 15.98
N ALA A 504 -6.48 3.72 15.70
CA ALA A 504 -7.85 3.44 16.14
C ALA A 504 -8.44 2.13 15.59
N THR A 505 -7.92 1.65 14.46
CA THR A 505 -8.34 0.40 13.82
C THR A 505 -7.66 -0.85 14.37
N ILE A 506 -6.66 -0.70 15.24
CA ILE A 506 -5.98 -1.85 15.84
C ILE A 506 -6.96 -2.65 16.72
N GLY A 507 -7.08 -3.95 16.44
CA GLY A 507 -7.98 -4.84 17.17
C GLY A 507 -9.46 -4.68 16.79
N VAL A 508 -9.75 -3.91 15.75
CA VAL A 508 -11.08 -3.81 15.14
C VAL A 508 -11.23 -4.92 14.11
N SER A 509 -12.39 -5.59 14.08
CA SER A 509 -12.65 -6.65 13.12
C SER A 509 -13.10 -6.08 11.77
N GLY A 510 -12.85 -6.81 10.67
CA GLY A 510 -13.22 -6.41 9.31
C GLY A 510 -12.04 -5.91 8.46
N ALA A 511 -12.24 -5.92 7.14
CA ALA A 511 -11.31 -5.35 6.17
C ALA A 511 -11.71 -3.90 5.83
N LEU A 512 -10.74 -3.07 5.40
CA LEU A 512 -10.96 -1.71 4.91
C LEU A 512 -11.90 -0.86 5.79
N HIS A 513 -11.45 -0.52 7.01
CA HIS A 513 -12.24 0.18 8.04
C HIS A 513 -12.78 1.58 7.65
N TYR A 514 -12.40 2.10 6.49
CA TYR A 514 -12.83 3.39 5.98
C TYR A 514 -13.34 3.19 4.56
N SER A 515 -14.59 2.73 4.43
CA SER A 515 -15.33 2.55 3.18
C SER A 515 -16.74 3.11 3.35
N ALA A 516 -17.63 2.92 2.36
CA ALA A 516 -18.96 3.52 2.42
C ALA A 516 -19.82 2.94 3.56
N GLU A 517 -20.77 3.72 4.07
CA GLU A 517 -21.69 3.32 5.12
C GLU A 517 -23.15 3.38 4.64
N VAL A 518 -23.99 2.51 5.20
CA VAL A 518 -25.46 2.62 5.11
C VAL A 518 -25.91 3.72 6.07
N ASP A 519 -25.94 4.95 5.57
CA ASP A 519 -26.07 6.19 6.35
C ASP A 519 -27.53 6.67 6.54
N GLY A 520 -28.50 6.05 5.86
CA GLY A 520 -29.89 6.49 5.90
C GLY A 520 -30.22 7.66 4.95
N ASP A 521 -29.23 8.29 4.32
CA ASP A 521 -29.40 9.42 3.38
C ASP A 521 -28.98 9.04 1.95
N MET A 522 -27.70 8.73 1.74
CA MET A 522 -27.21 8.25 0.44
C MET A 522 -27.61 6.80 0.21
N PHE A 523 -27.49 5.98 1.26
CA PHE A 523 -27.84 4.56 1.28
C PHE A 523 -28.82 4.28 2.42
N PRO A 524 -30.14 4.21 2.14
CA PRO A 524 -31.15 4.04 3.18
C PRO A 524 -31.16 2.63 3.81
N GLU A 525 -30.63 1.63 3.10
CA GLU A 525 -30.60 0.23 3.51
C GLU A 525 -29.43 -0.49 2.83
N SER A 526 -29.14 -1.73 3.25
CA SER A 526 -28.08 -2.53 2.60
C SER A 526 -28.42 -2.83 1.14
N VAL A 527 -27.41 -3.01 0.28
CA VAL A 527 -27.62 -3.37 -1.12
C VAL A 527 -28.49 -4.64 -1.26
N SER A 528 -28.24 -5.64 -0.42
CA SER A 528 -29.04 -6.87 -0.39
C SER A 528 -30.53 -6.58 -0.12
N ASP A 529 -30.83 -5.69 0.83
CA ASP A 529 -32.21 -5.30 1.15
C ASP A 529 -32.85 -4.45 0.05
N MET A 530 -32.10 -3.56 -0.60
CA MET A 530 -32.60 -2.79 -1.75
C MET A 530 -33.16 -3.71 -2.84
N PHE A 531 -32.47 -4.81 -3.15
CA PHE A 531 -32.91 -5.78 -4.16
C PHE A 531 -34.12 -6.64 -3.75
N LYS A 532 -34.52 -6.66 -2.47
CA LYS A 532 -35.80 -7.24 -2.03
C LYS A 532 -37.00 -6.36 -2.44
N LYS A 533 -36.75 -5.13 -2.87
CA LYS A 533 -37.74 -4.14 -3.33
C LYS A 533 -37.47 -3.79 -4.81
N PRO A 534 -37.73 -4.72 -5.75
CA PRO A 534 -37.33 -4.57 -7.16
C PRO A 534 -37.99 -3.37 -7.87
N ASP A 535 -39.13 -2.88 -7.36
CA ASP A 535 -39.87 -1.74 -7.93
C ASP A 535 -39.49 -0.38 -7.31
N SER A 536 -38.58 -0.38 -6.32
CA SER A 536 -38.10 0.86 -5.69
C SER A 536 -37.46 1.80 -6.72
N GLU A 537 -37.48 3.11 -6.43
CA GLU A 537 -36.86 4.09 -7.34
C GLU A 537 -35.37 3.82 -7.55
N VAL A 538 -34.66 3.40 -6.50
CA VAL A 538 -33.23 3.08 -6.56
C VAL A 538 -32.97 1.94 -7.54
N ILE A 539 -33.69 0.82 -7.41
CA ILE A 539 -33.48 -0.35 -8.29
C ILE A 539 -33.94 -0.07 -9.71
N ARG A 540 -35.04 0.66 -9.91
CA ARG A 540 -35.45 1.12 -11.26
C ARG A 540 -34.42 2.04 -11.90
N HIS A 541 -33.82 2.94 -11.13
CA HIS A 541 -32.74 3.79 -11.61
C HIS A 541 -31.50 2.97 -11.99
N PHE A 542 -31.01 2.12 -11.09
CA PHE A 542 -29.87 1.24 -11.34
C PHE A 542 -30.03 0.42 -12.62
N ARG A 543 -31.18 -0.23 -12.80
CA ARG A 543 -31.50 -1.06 -13.97
C ARG A 543 -31.79 -0.27 -15.26
N SER A 544 -31.97 1.05 -15.17
CA SER A 544 -32.18 1.91 -16.34
C SER A 544 -30.89 2.35 -17.02
N LEU A 545 -29.75 2.16 -16.35
CA LEU A 545 -28.42 2.52 -16.84
C LEU A 545 -27.84 1.36 -17.64
N ASP A 546 -26.94 1.63 -18.58
CA ASP A 546 -26.17 0.54 -19.21
C ASP A 546 -24.99 0.14 -18.31
N CYS A 547 -24.71 -1.16 -18.24
CA CYS A 547 -23.69 -1.76 -17.38
C CYS A 547 -22.67 -2.57 -18.20
N LEU A 548 -21.39 -2.31 -17.97
CA LEU A 548 -20.29 -3.20 -18.34
C LEU A 548 -19.57 -3.61 -17.05
N ALA A 549 -19.34 -4.90 -16.86
CA ALA A 549 -18.69 -5.43 -15.68
C ALA A 549 -17.65 -6.47 -16.06
N GLY A 550 -16.68 -6.72 -15.20
CA GLY A 550 -15.77 -7.85 -15.37
C GLY A 550 -14.69 -7.92 -14.31
N PHE A 551 -13.86 -8.93 -14.47
CA PHE A 551 -12.83 -9.32 -13.51
C PHE A 551 -11.73 -10.13 -14.22
N ASN A 552 -10.61 -10.30 -13.52
CA ASN A 552 -9.40 -10.93 -14.02
C ASN A 552 -9.26 -12.34 -13.42
N ASP A 553 -8.60 -13.27 -14.11
CA ASP A 553 -8.47 -14.68 -13.67
C ASP A 553 -7.51 -14.91 -12.48
N GLY A 554 -6.75 -13.89 -12.10
CA GLY A 554 -5.84 -13.85 -10.96
C GLY A 554 -6.07 -12.67 -10.01
N ASP A 555 -7.26 -12.04 -10.07
CA ASP A 555 -7.64 -10.85 -9.28
C ASP A 555 -7.32 -10.96 -7.77
N GLY A 556 -7.52 -12.14 -7.19
CA GLY A 556 -7.33 -12.42 -5.78
C GLY A 556 -5.88 -12.34 -5.30
N ALA A 557 -4.89 -12.30 -6.20
CA ALA A 557 -3.48 -12.27 -5.81
C ALA A 557 -3.13 -11.02 -4.99
N ILE A 558 -3.83 -9.89 -5.17
CA ILE A 558 -3.69 -8.68 -4.33
C ILE A 558 -4.02 -8.93 -2.84
N LEU A 559 -4.82 -9.95 -2.55
CA LEU A 559 -5.24 -10.31 -1.20
C LEU A 559 -4.38 -11.43 -0.59
N THR A 560 -3.44 -11.97 -1.37
CA THR A 560 -2.53 -13.03 -0.93
C THR A 560 -1.20 -12.44 -0.47
N HIS A 561 -0.63 -13.00 0.60
CA HIS A 561 0.66 -12.59 1.17
C HIS A 561 1.61 -13.78 1.24
N ASP A 562 2.91 -13.52 1.09
CA ASP A 562 3.99 -14.51 1.24
C ASP A 562 3.89 -15.75 0.33
N ILE A 563 3.22 -15.61 -0.82
CA ILE A 563 3.05 -16.71 -1.78
C ILE A 563 4.23 -16.87 -2.75
N ASP A 564 5.29 -16.06 -2.63
CA ASP A 564 6.44 -16.08 -3.55
C ASP A 564 7.04 -17.48 -3.71
N ASN A 565 7.05 -18.25 -2.63
CA ASN A 565 7.56 -19.62 -2.63
C ASN A 565 6.50 -20.67 -3.00
N GLY A 566 5.23 -20.30 -3.20
CA GLY A 566 4.09 -21.19 -3.37
C GLY A 566 3.57 -21.77 -2.04
N ILE A 567 2.39 -22.37 -2.07
CA ILE A 567 1.65 -22.91 -0.91
C ILE A 567 1.59 -24.44 -1.04
N THR A 568 1.87 -25.19 0.02
CA THR A 568 1.70 -26.66 -0.01
C THR A 568 0.23 -27.06 0.12
N PRO A 569 -0.21 -28.22 -0.40
CA PRO A 569 -1.58 -28.69 -0.21
C PRO A 569 -2.01 -28.74 1.27
N ALA A 570 -1.09 -29.12 2.17
CA ALA A 570 -1.35 -29.12 3.61
C ALA A 570 -1.62 -27.71 4.15
N GLU A 571 -0.83 -26.70 3.75
CA GLU A 571 -1.07 -25.31 4.13
C GLU A 571 -2.41 -24.79 3.59
N LEU A 572 -2.77 -25.10 2.34
CA LEU A 572 -4.07 -24.71 1.79
C LEU A 572 -5.23 -25.29 2.61
N ARG A 573 -5.19 -26.60 2.88
CA ARG A 573 -6.24 -27.31 3.60
C ARG A 573 -6.33 -26.94 5.08
N ASP A 574 -5.20 -26.88 5.78
CA ASP A 574 -5.17 -26.82 7.25
C ASP A 574 -5.10 -25.38 7.80
N LYS A 575 -4.80 -24.40 6.94
CA LYS A 575 -4.66 -22.99 7.34
C LYS A 575 -5.54 -22.07 6.50
N PHE A 576 -5.32 -22.02 5.19
CA PHE A 576 -5.93 -20.99 4.35
C PHE A 576 -7.44 -21.21 4.15
N ILE A 577 -7.90 -22.44 3.87
CA ILE A 577 -9.33 -22.72 3.72
C ILE A 577 -10.10 -22.46 5.04
N PRO A 578 -9.65 -22.91 6.22
CA PRO A 578 -10.29 -22.56 7.49
C PRO A 578 -10.34 -21.04 7.76
N ASP A 579 -9.25 -20.31 7.46
CA ASP A 579 -9.21 -18.86 7.62
C ASP A 579 -10.23 -18.15 6.72
N VAL A 580 -10.42 -18.62 5.49
CA VAL A 580 -11.45 -18.12 4.58
C VAL A 580 -12.85 -18.51 5.08
N ALA A 581 -13.07 -19.77 5.47
CA ALA A 581 -14.37 -20.26 5.93
C ALA A 581 -14.91 -19.46 7.12
N LYS A 582 -14.03 -19.15 8.09
CA LYS A 582 -14.34 -18.28 9.23
C LYS A 582 -14.82 -16.89 8.83
N GLN A 583 -14.31 -16.36 7.72
CA GLN A 583 -14.66 -15.02 7.24
C GLN A 583 -15.93 -15.04 6.39
N VAL A 584 -16.08 -16.04 5.53
CA VAL A 584 -17.20 -16.18 4.60
C VAL A 584 -18.51 -16.42 5.35
N ALA A 585 -18.54 -17.32 6.33
CA ALA A 585 -19.76 -17.61 7.08
C ALA A 585 -19.44 -17.99 8.53
N PRO A 586 -19.24 -17.00 9.42
CA PRO A 586 -19.10 -17.26 10.85
C PRO A 586 -20.27 -18.09 11.38
N GLY A 587 -19.99 -19.22 12.05
CA GLY A 587 -20.97 -20.19 12.52
C GLY A 587 -21.29 -21.35 11.57
N HIS A 588 -20.81 -21.32 10.33
CA HIS A 588 -20.93 -22.40 9.33
C HIS A 588 -19.56 -22.84 8.80
N GLU A 589 -18.51 -22.69 9.61
CA GLU A 589 -17.13 -22.85 9.17
C GLU A 589 -16.90 -24.25 8.58
N ALA A 590 -17.41 -25.30 9.22
CA ALA A 590 -17.23 -26.68 8.76
C ALA A 590 -17.93 -26.95 7.41
N GLU A 591 -19.13 -26.43 7.21
CA GLU A 591 -19.85 -26.54 5.94
C GLU A 591 -19.11 -25.80 4.81
N ILE A 592 -18.60 -24.59 5.10
CA ILE A 592 -17.83 -23.81 4.12
C ILE A 592 -16.49 -24.48 3.82
N GLU A 593 -15.75 -24.95 4.83
CA GLU A 593 -14.50 -25.70 4.64
C GLU A 593 -14.70 -26.90 3.71
N ASN A 594 -15.77 -27.68 3.93
CA ASN A 594 -16.06 -28.86 3.13
C ASN A 594 -16.29 -28.54 1.65
N VAL A 595 -17.06 -27.49 1.35
CA VAL A 595 -17.34 -27.10 -0.03
C VAL A 595 -16.13 -26.45 -0.71
N LEU A 596 -15.31 -25.70 0.03
CA LEU A 596 -14.06 -25.14 -0.50
C LEU A 596 -13.01 -26.22 -0.77
N VAL A 597 -12.84 -27.19 0.12
CA VAL A 597 -11.96 -28.35 -0.11
C VAL A 597 -12.43 -29.13 -1.34
N LYS A 598 -13.74 -29.33 -1.50
CA LYS A 598 -14.27 -30.07 -2.65
C LYS A 598 -13.95 -29.39 -3.98
N GLU A 599 -13.99 -28.06 -4.02
CA GLU A 599 -13.82 -27.29 -5.26
C GLU A 599 -12.35 -26.97 -5.58
N TYR A 600 -11.54 -26.59 -4.58
CA TYR A 600 -10.21 -26.00 -4.80
C TYR A 600 -9.03 -26.88 -4.37
N TYR A 601 -9.25 -27.92 -3.58
CA TYR A 601 -8.13 -28.68 -3.01
C TYR A 601 -7.76 -29.91 -3.84
N ASN A 602 -6.46 -30.02 -4.16
CA ASN A 602 -5.87 -31.20 -4.79
C ASN A 602 -4.63 -31.65 -3.99
N SER A 603 -4.68 -32.85 -3.41
CA SER A 603 -3.62 -33.38 -2.53
C SER A 603 -2.31 -33.71 -3.25
N THR A 604 -2.33 -33.85 -4.59
CA THR A 604 -1.15 -34.17 -5.39
C THR A 604 -0.60 -32.97 -6.16
N ALA A 605 -1.24 -31.80 -6.05
CA ALA A 605 -0.79 -30.60 -6.73
C ALA A 605 0.58 -30.14 -6.23
N ASN A 606 1.37 -29.54 -7.13
CA ASN A 606 2.60 -28.88 -6.72
C ASN A 606 2.26 -27.57 -5.98
N ARG A 607 3.27 -26.95 -5.37
CA ARG A 607 3.03 -25.78 -4.50
C ARG A 607 2.61 -24.50 -5.22
N TYR A 608 2.93 -24.36 -6.51
CA TYR A 608 2.52 -23.22 -7.33
C TYR A 608 1.09 -23.40 -7.82
N ASP A 609 0.73 -24.61 -8.28
CA ASP A 609 -0.67 -24.93 -8.63
C ASP A 609 -1.59 -24.74 -7.42
N THR A 610 -1.15 -25.17 -6.24
CA THR A 610 -1.88 -24.99 -4.99
C THR A 610 -1.99 -23.51 -4.60
N ALA A 611 -0.95 -22.70 -4.86
CA ALA A 611 -1.02 -21.25 -4.64
C ALA A 611 -2.02 -20.58 -5.60
N ASN A 612 -2.06 -21.02 -6.86
CA ASN A 612 -3.08 -20.59 -7.83
C ASN A 612 -4.50 -20.96 -7.35
N CYS A 613 -4.70 -22.13 -6.72
CA CYS A 613 -5.99 -22.47 -6.10
C CYS A 613 -6.36 -21.53 -4.93
N TYR A 614 -5.39 -21.09 -4.13
CA TYR A 614 -5.64 -20.09 -3.09
C TYR A 614 -6.00 -18.73 -3.69
N VAL A 615 -5.30 -18.31 -4.74
CA VAL A 615 -5.63 -17.09 -5.50
C VAL A 615 -7.06 -17.19 -6.06
N ASP A 616 -7.45 -18.34 -6.63
CA ASP A 616 -8.81 -18.58 -7.12
C ASP A 616 -9.87 -18.39 -6.03
N ILE A 617 -9.64 -18.93 -4.82
CA ILE A 617 -10.55 -18.73 -3.67
C ILE A 617 -10.71 -17.23 -3.37
N MET A 618 -9.61 -16.48 -3.34
CA MET A 618 -9.63 -15.04 -3.03
C MET A 618 -10.25 -14.22 -4.16
N THR A 619 -9.98 -14.58 -5.42
CA THR A 619 -10.60 -13.97 -6.62
C THR A 619 -12.10 -14.12 -6.54
N ASP A 620 -12.58 -15.34 -6.33
CA ASP A 620 -14.00 -15.66 -6.39
C ASP A 620 -14.76 -15.07 -5.18
N TRP A 621 -14.20 -15.15 -3.98
CA TRP A 621 -14.84 -14.64 -2.77
C TRP A 621 -14.93 -13.11 -2.75
N ALA A 622 -13.80 -12.43 -2.95
CA ALA A 622 -13.70 -11.02 -2.61
C ALA A 622 -13.94 -10.09 -3.80
N LEU A 623 -13.73 -10.55 -5.05
CA LEU A 623 -13.74 -9.68 -6.23
C LEU A 623 -14.76 -10.17 -7.27
N ALA A 624 -14.49 -11.29 -7.91
CA ALA A 624 -15.22 -11.79 -9.07
C ALA A 624 -16.66 -12.21 -8.73
N GLY A 625 -16.88 -12.92 -7.62
CA GLY A 625 -18.22 -13.34 -7.17
C GLY A 625 -19.17 -12.15 -6.93
N PRO A 626 -18.79 -11.15 -6.12
CA PRO A 626 -19.58 -9.93 -5.94
C PRO A 626 -19.92 -9.21 -7.26
N VAL A 627 -18.93 -9.06 -8.16
CA VAL A 627 -19.14 -8.46 -9.50
C VAL A 627 -20.20 -9.23 -10.28
N ALA A 628 -20.11 -10.57 -10.29
CA ALA A 628 -21.05 -11.43 -10.99
C ALA A 628 -22.47 -11.39 -10.44
N ILE A 629 -22.60 -11.39 -9.10
CA ILE A 629 -23.90 -11.30 -8.43
C ILE A 629 -24.58 -9.97 -8.79
N LEU A 630 -23.85 -8.86 -8.69
CA LEU A 630 -24.43 -7.55 -8.99
C LEU A 630 -24.79 -7.42 -10.48
N THR A 631 -23.95 -7.93 -11.38
CA THR A 631 -24.21 -7.93 -12.82
C THR A 631 -25.47 -8.74 -13.16
N THR A 632 -25.64 -9.91 -12.53
CA THR A 632 -26.86 -10.72 -12.69
C THR A 632 -28.10 -9.97 -12.20
N LYS A 633 -27.99 -9.23 -11.09
CA LYS A 633 -29.09 -8.44 -10.52
C LYS A 633 -29.46 -7.20 -11.31
N HIS A 634 -28.52 -6.67 -12.11
CA HIS A 634 -28.74 -5.56 -13.03
C HIS A 634 -29.67 -5.94 -14.19
N VAL A 635 -29.56 -7.17 -14.70
CA VAL A 635 -30.38 -7.64 -15.83
C VAL A 635 -31.88 -7.46 -15.53
N SER A 636 -32.57 -6.74 -16.40
CA SER A 636 -34.00 -6.48 -16.28
C SER A 636 -34.66 -6.34 -17.66
N PRO A 637 -35.85 -6.94 -17.88
CA PRO A 637 -36.58 -6.76 -19.14
C PRO A 637 -36.89 -5.28 -19.41
N GLY A 638 -36.43 -4.77 -20.55
CA GLY A 638 -36.60 -3.35 -20.91
C GLY A 638 -35.74 -2.37 -20.12
N GLY A 639 -34.78 -2.86 -19.32
CA GLY A 639 -33.73 -2.05 -18.70
C GLY A 639 -32.57 -1.74 -19.67
N GLY A 640 -31.51 -1.14 -19.13
CA GLY A 640 -30.28 -0.88 -19.87
C GLY A 640 -29.52 -2.16 -20.23
N SER A 641 -28.61 -2.06 -21.20
CA SER A 641 -27.84 -3.22 -21.65
C SER A 641 -26.80 -3.65 -20.59
N THR A 642 -26.46 -4.93 -20.58
CA THR A 642 -25.51 -5.52 -19.61
C THR A 642 -24.46 -6.33 -20.36
N TYR A 643 -23.19 -6.14 -20.04
CA TYR A 643 -22.07 -6.86 -20.66
C TYR A 643 -21.09 -7.32 -19.58
N MET A 644 -20.53 -8.53 -19.75
CA MET A 644 -19.53 -9.10 -18.84
C MET A 644 -18.24 -9.45 -19.60
N TYR A 645 -17.07 -9.12 -19.05
CA TYR A 645 -15.78 -9.63 -19.53
C TYR A 645 -15.08 -10.50 -18.49
N TYR A 646 -14.20 -11.35 -18.98
CA TYR A 646 -13.25 -12.14 -18.18
C TYR A 646 -11.86 -11.98 -18.80
N LEU A 647 -10.95 -11.33 -18.09
CA LEU A 647 -9.58 -11.11 -18.58
C LEU A 647 -8.69 -12.30 -18.20
N THR A 648 -8.12 -12.94 -19.22
CA THR A 648 -7.16 -14.05 -19.08
C THR A 648 -5.83 -13.75 -19.76
N LYS A 649 -5.72 -12.61 -20.47
CA LYS A 649 -4.46 -12.16 -21.06
C LYS A 649 -3.52 -11.70 -19.94
N VAL A 650 -2.49 -12.50 -19.70
CA VAL A 650 -1.36 -12.12 -18.85
C VAL A 650 -0.55 -11.05 -19.57
N PRO A 651 -0.39 -9.86 -18.98
CA PRO A 651 0.46 -8.83 -19.57
C PRO A 651 1.92 -9.26 -19.53
N SER A 652 2.75 -8.77 -20.46
CA SER A 652 4.22 -8.99 -20.39
C SER A 652 4.85 -8.48 -19.08
N TYR A 653 4.15 -7.61 -18.36
CA TYR A 653 4.51 -7.11 -17.04
C TYR A 653 3.26 -6.81 -16.21
N GLY A 654 3.30 -7.10 -14.91
CA GLY A 654 2.20 -6.74 -14.01
C GLY A 654 2.08 -5.23 -13.82
N TYR A 655 0.86 -4.70 -13.80
CA TYR A 655 0.62 -3.26 -13.66
C TYR A 655 0.66 -2.79 -12.20
N VAL A 656 -0.05 -3.50 -11.30
CA VAL A 656 -0.22 -3.09 -9.89
C VAL A 656 0.64 -3.87 -8.90
N LEU A 657 1.10 -5.08 -9.23
CA LEU A 657 1.98 -5.85 -8.35
C LEU A 657 3.15 -6.45 -9.08
N LYS A 658 4.30 -6.46 -8.40
CA LYS A 658 5.42 -7.31 -8.78
C LYS A 658 5.08 -8.74 -8.36
N LEU A 659 4.70 -9.55 -9.34
CA LEU A 659 4.31 -10.94 -9.12
C LEU A 659 5.52 -11.88 -9.10
N PRO A 660 5.41 -13.01 -8.38
CA PRO A 660 6.47 -14.01 -8.36
C PRO A 660 6.61 -14.69 -9.73
N PRO A 661 7.80 -15.19 -10.11
CA PRO A 661 8.05 -15.72 -11.45
C PRO A 661 7.18 -16.91 -11.87
N TRP A 662 6.54 -17.59 -10.91
CA TRP A 662 5.66 -18.72 -11.17
C TRP A 662 4.22 -18.29 -11.51
N PHE A 663 3.83 -17.05 -11.21
CA PHE A 663 2.46 -16.58 -11.40
C PHE A 663 2.21 -16.29 -12.88
N ASP A 664 1.21 -16.95 -13.44
CA ASP A 664 0.94 -17.06 -14.87
C ASP A 664 -0.49 -16.63 -15.24
N ARG A 665 -1.03 -15.66 -14.51
CA ARG A 665 -2.41 -15.17 -14.64
C ARG A 665 -2.49 -13.65 -14.71
N SER A 666 -3.63 -13.12 -15.14
CA SER A 666 -3.95 -11.70 -15.12
C SER A 666 -4.33 -11.26 -13.70
N ASN A 667 -3.53 -10.39 -13.11
CA ASN A 667 -3.68 -9.94 -11.73
C ASN A 667 -4.69 -8.80 -11.59
N HIS A 668 -4.99 -8.43 -10.35
CA HIS A 668 -5.79 -7.26 -10.04
C HIS A 668 -5.27 -6.01 -10.75
N ALA A 669 -6.21 -5.31 -11.40
CA ALA A 669 -5.98 -4.10 -12.18
C ALA A 669 -5.08 -4.23 -13.42
N ASP A 670 -4.68 -5.44 -13.85
CA ASP A 670 -3.89 -5.60 -15.07
C ASP A 670 -4.66 -5.12 -16.32
N ASP A 671 -5.99 -5.14 -16.29
CA ASP A 671 -6.85 -4.53 -17.30
C ASP A 671 -6.60 -3.02 -17.50
N LEU A 672 -6.12 -2.31 -16.47
CA LEU A 672 -5.78 -0.89 -16.59
C LEU A 672 -4.56 -0.64 -17.47
N SER A 673 -3.58 -1.54 -17.49
CA SER A 673 -2.43 -1.40 -18.40
C SER A 673 -2.89 -1.34 -19.85
N TYR A 674 -3.85 -2.19 -20.21
CA TYR A 674 -4.42 -2.24 -21.55
C TYR A 674 -5.26 -1.00 -21.89
N LEU A 675 -5.92 -0.39 -20.91
CA LEU A 675 -6.67 0.86 -21.12
C LEU A 675 -5.78 2.10 -21.18
N LEU A 676 -4.63 2.11 -20.51
CA LEU A 676 -3.70 3.24 -20.52
C LEU A 676 -2.79 3.24 -21.75
N GLY A 677 -2.46 2.05 -22.25
CA GLY A 677 -1.80 1.85 -23.54
C GLY A 677 -0.32 1.52 -23.47
N PRO A 678 0.27 1.08 -24.59
CA PRO A 678 1.66 0.60 -24.68
C PRO A 678 2.73 1.61 -24.25
N ASP A 679 2.45 2.90 -24.43
CA ASP A 679 3.41 3.98 -24.13
C ASP A 679 3.27 4.49 -22.68
N HIS A 680 2.33 3.94 -21.90
CA HIS A 680 2.14 4.31 -20.51
C HIS A 680 3.17 3.59 -19.62
N PRO A 681 3.92 4.32 -18.77
CA PRO A 681 4.84 3.68 -17.84
C PRO A 681 4.07 2.79 -16.85
N THR A 682 4.65 1.65 -16.49
CA THR A 682 4.03 0.80 -15.47
C THR A 682 4.13 1.49 -14.10
N MET A 683 3.36 1.06 -13.10
CA MET A 683 3.52 1.64 -11.76
C MET A 683 4.88 1.31 -11.11
N PHE A 684 5.70 0.41 -11.66
CA PHE A 684 6.92 -0.07 -11.00
C PHE A 684 8.19 -0.01 -11.87
N ASP A 685 8.04 0.17 -13.17
CA ASP A 685 9.10 0.10 -14.16
C ASP A 685 8.76 0.98 -15.37
N ASP A 686 9.61 1.97 -15.62
CA ASP A 686 9.48 2.94 -16.71
C ASP A 686 10.08 2.43 -18.04
N GLY A 687 10.62 1.20 -18.07
CA GLY A 687 11.41 0.67 -19.19
C GLY A 687 10.83 -0.56 -19.88
N VAL A 688 9.56 -0.92 -19.63
CA VAL A 688 8.95 -2.13 -20.18
C VAL A 688 8.03 -1.82 -21.35
N GLU A 689 8.21 -2.55 -22.45
CA GLU A 689 7.42 -2.39 -23.67
C GLU A 689 6.38 -3.51 -23.80
N PHE A 690 5.17 -3.15 -24.26
CA PHE A 690 4.18 -4.13 -24.67
C PHE A 690 4.67 -4.93 -25.87
N ASP A 691 4.48 -6.25 -25.82
CA ASP A 691 4.61 -7.10 -27.00
C ASP A 691 3.43 -6.90 -27.97
N ASP A 692 3.47 -7.57 -29.12
CA ASP A 692 2.40 -7.45 -30.12
C ASP A 692 1.05 -8.00 -29.62
N GLY A 693 1.08 -8.97 -28.71
CA GLY A 693 -0.12 -9.54 -28.08
C GLY A 693 -0.76 -8.58 -27.09
N ASP A 694 0.04 -7.90 -26.28
CA ASP A 694 -0.39 -6.87 -25.33
C ASP A 694 -0.96 -5.65 -26.08
N LYS A 695 -0.28 -5.19 -27.14
CA LYS A 695 -0.78 -4.13 -28.03
C LYS A 695 -2.12 -4.48 -28.62
N ARG A 696 -2.29 -5.71 -29.12
CA ARG A 696 -3.56 -6.20 -29.67
C ARG A 696 -4.68 -6.07 -28.64
N ILE A 697 -4.49 -6.63 -27.44
CA ILE A 697 -5.52 -6.60 -26.39
C ILE A 697 -5.78 -5.18 -25.90
N SER A 698 -4.74 -4.36 -25.72
CA SER A 698 -4.88 -2.95 -25.38
C SER A 698 -5.80 -2.21 -26.35
N TYR A 699 -5.52 -2.28 -27.64
CA TYR A 699 -6.32 -1.56 -28.64
C TYR A 699 -7.74 -2.10 -28.73
N GLU A 700 -7.91 -3.40 -28.54
CA GLU A 700 -9.23 -4.02 -28.55
C GLU A 700 -10.07 -3.59 -27.33
N MET A 701 -9.48 -3.58 -26.14
CA MET A 701 -10.13 -3.11 -24.91
C MET A 701 -10.49 -1.63 -24.99
N MET A 702 -9.57 -0.76 -25.42
CA MET A 702 -9.86 0.66 -25.62
C MET A 702 -11.05 0.85 -26.57
N LYS A 703 -11.13 0.05 -27.64
CA LYS A 703 -12.26 0.10 -28.58
C LYS A 703 -13.58 -0.32 -27.93
N TYR A 704 -13.63 -1.47 -27.25
CA TYR A 704 -14.85 -1.93 -26.57
C TYR A 704 -15.35 -0.91 -25.53
N TRP A 705 -14.46 -0.38 -24.69
CA TRP A 705 -14.81 0.61 -23.66
C TRP A 705 -15.30 1.91 -24.28
N ALA A 706 -14.62 2.43 -25.31
CA ALA A 706 -15.03 3.65 -25.99
C ALA A 706 -16.37 3.49 -26.73
N ASN A 707 -16.61 2.35 -27.39
CA ASN A 707 -17.88 2.03 -28.03
C ASN A 707 -19.03 1.98 -27.02
N PHE A 708 -18.82 1.29 -25.90
CA PHE A 708 -19.78 1.22 -24.81
C PHE A 708 -20.07 2.63 -24.26
N ALA A 709 -19.04 3.45 -24.05
CA ALA A 709 -19.22 4.83 -23.61
C ALA A 709 -20.00 5.69 -24.61
N LYS A 710 -19.86 5.44 -25.92
CA LYS A 710 -20.58 6.16 -26.97
C LYS A 710 -22.05 5.74 -27.06
N THR A 711 -22.34 4.45 -27.01
CA THR A 711 -23.64 3.90 -27.46
C THR A 711 -24.35 3.00 -26.46
N GLY A 712 -23.66 2.52 -25.43
CA GLY A 712 -24.17 1.47 -24.52
C GLY A 712 -23.92 0.06 -25.03
N ASN A 713 -23.40 -0.08 -26.25
CA ASN A 713 -23.08 -1.35 -26.86
C ASN A 713 -21.58 -1.37 -27.24
N PRO A 714 -20.77 -2.29 -26.71
CA PRO A 714 -19.34 -2.33 -26.95
C PRO A 714 -18.98 -2.68 -28.42
N ASN A 715 -19.94 -3.09 -29.24
CA ASN A 715 -19.73 -3.49 -30.63
C ASN A 715 -19.87 -2.36 -31.66
N ILE A 716 -20.39 -1.19 -31.26
CA ILE A 716 -20.68 -0.08 -32.17
C ILE A 716 -20.28 1.27 -31.54
N PRO A 717 -19.89 2.29 -32.34
CA PRO A 717 -19.98 2.36 -33.80
C PRO A 717 -18.82 1.75 -34.58
N ASP A 718 -17.69 1.49 -33.94
CA ASP A 718 -16.50 0.91 -34.59
C ASP A 718 -16.39 -0.59 -34.27
N PRO A 719 -16.73 -1.50 -35.20
CA PRO A 719 -16.76 -2.92 -34.91
C PRO A 719 -15.41 -3.46 -34.41
N PRO A 720 -15.40 -4.18 -33.28
CA PRO A 720 -14.23 -4.88 -32.77
C PRO A 720 -13.98 -6.21 -33.51
N SER A 721 -12.91 -6.93 -33.15
CA SER A 721 -12.55 -8.21 -33.80
C SER A 721 -13.55 -9.34 -33.54
N GLU A 722 -14.20 -9.31 -32.38
CA GLU A 722 -15.20 -10.30 -31.98
C GLU A 722 -16.44 -9.60 -31.46
N ASN A 723 -17.62 -10.16 -31.72
CA ASN A 723 -18.84 -9.57 -31.22
C ASN A 723 -19.05 -9.95 -29.75
N TRP A 724 -19.16 -8.95 -28.87
CA TRP A 724 -19.45 -9.12 -27.46
C TRP A 724 -20.97 -9.28 -27.25
N PRO A 725 -21.46 -10.49 -26.92
CA PRO A 725 -22.88 -10.71 -26.66
C PRO A 725 -23.33 -9.99 -25.40
N GLN A 726 -24.60 -9.55 -25.38
CA GLN A 726 -25.21 -9.00 -24.18
C GLN A 726 -25.38 -10.11 -23.13
N TYR A 727 -25.00 -9.82 -21.89
CA TYR A 727 -25.17 -10.71 -20.75
C TYR A 727 -26.66 -10.84 -20.40
N THR A 728 -27.15 -12.08 -20.36
CA THR A 728 -28.53 -12.39 -19.94
C THR A 728 -28.54 -13.26 -18.68
N SER A 729 -29.63 -13.23 -17.91
CA SER A 729 -29.76 -14.07 -16.70
C SER A 729 -29.78 -15.57 -17.00
N THR A 730 -30.08 -15.96 -18.23
CA THR A 730 -30.14 -17.38 -18.67
C THR A 730 -28.88 -17.83 -19.39
N GLY A 731 -28.37 -17.02 -20.32
CA GLY A 731 -27.21 -17.38 -21.13
C GLY A 731 -25.87 -16.98 -20.50
N LYS A 732 -25.88 -16.03 -19.54
CA LYS A 732 -24.71 -15.53 -18.81
C LYS A 732 -23.49 -15.31 -19.71
N GLU A 733 -23.75 -14.68 -20.85
CA GLU A 733 -22.78 -14.51 -21.92
C GLU A 733 -21.70 -13.50 -21.54
N TYR A 734 -20.45 -13.78 -21.88
CA TYR A 734 -19.32 -12.90 -21.60
C TYR A 734 -18.33 -12.91 -22.78
N ILE A 735 -17.44 -11.92 -22.79
CA ILE A 735 -16.26 -11.94 -23.66
C ILE A 735 -15.02 -12.32 -22.84
N GLU A 736 -14.25 -13.28 -23.34
CA GLU A 736 -12.94 -13.61 -22.81
C GLU A 736 -11.88 -12.78 -23.54
N LEU A 737 -11.17 -11.95 -22.78
CA LEU A 737 -10.05 -11.14 -23.28
C LEU A 737 -8.76 -11.91 -22.97
N GLY A 738 -8.42 -12.87 -23.82
CA GLY A 738 -7.24 -13.72 -23.68
C GLY A 738 -6.23 -13.53 -24.82
N ASP A 739 -5.31 -14.47 -24.99
CA ASP A 739 -4.45 -14.53 -26.20
C ASP A 739 -5.25 -14.62 -27.51
N VAL A 740 -6.49 -15.08 -27.42
CA VAL A 740 -7.52 -14.92 -28.45
C VAL A 740 -8.76 -14.36 -27.79
N THR A 741 -9.31 -13.30 -28.39
CA THR A 741 -10.58 -12.72 -27.95
C THR A 741 -11.72 -13.57 -28.51
N LYS A 742 -12.61 -14.05 -27.62
CA LYS A 742 -13.74 -14.93 -27.98
C LYS A 742 -14.90 -14.68 -27.04
N TYR A 743 -16.13 -14.92 -27.50
CA TYR A 743 -17.28 -14.95 -26.58
C TYR A 743 -17.54 -16.36 -26.04
N ALA A 744 -18.13 -16.43 -24.86
CA ALA A 744 -18.54 -17.68 -24.22
C ALA A 744 -19.72 -17.44 -23.27
N SER A 745 -20.14 -18.48 -22.55
CA SER A 745 -21.26 -18.46 -21.61
C SER A 745 -20.87 -19.18 -20.33
N ASP A 746 -21.44 -18.72 -19.20
CA ASP A 746 -21.28 -19.34 -17.88
C ASP A 746 -19.81 -19.48 -17.46
N VAL A 747 -19.16 -18.33 -17.24
CA VAL A 747 -17.77 -18.24 -16.80
C VAL A 747 -17.56 -19.10 -15.55
N ILE A 748 -16.53 -19.97 -15.57
CA ILE A 748 -16.11 -20.81 -14.42
C ILE A 748 -17.27 -21.47 -13.64
N PRO A 749 -18.08 -22.32 -14.30
CA PRO A 749 -19.45 -22.64 -13.87
C PRO A 749 -19.55 -23.36 -12.52
N SER A 750 -18.57 -24.22 -12.18
CA SER A 750 -18.55 -24.92 -10.89
C SER A 750 -18.29 -23.95 -9.73
N ARG A 751 -17.29 -23.07 -9.88
CA ARG A 751 -16.96 -22.02 -8.91
C ARG A 751 -18.10 -21.02 -8.76
N TRP A 752 -18.76 -20.66 -9.86
CA TRP A 752 -19.95 -19.81 -9.82
C TRP A 752 -21.10 -20.44 -9.05
N THR A 753 -21.37 -21.72 -9.29
CA THR A 753 -22.39 -22.45 -8.55
C THR A 753 -22.07 -22.50 -7.05
N LEU A 754 -20.79 -22.61 -6.69
CA LEU A 754 -20.35 -22.56 -5.32
C LEU A 754 -20.62 -21.18 -4.67
N TRP A 755 -20.08 -20.10 -5.24
CA TRP A 755 -20.09 -18.77 -4.59
C TRP A 755 -21.41 -18.02 -4.73
N VAL A 756 -22.13 -18.20 -5.84
CA VAL A 756 -23.37 -17.45 -6.13
C VAL A 756 -24.62 -18.18 -5.61
N THR A 757 -24.54 -19.51 -5.42
CA THR A 757 -25.70 -20.32 -5.00
C THR A 757 -25.43 -21.08 -3.71
N THR A 758 -24.44 -21.98 -3.71
CA THR A 758 -24.25 -22.95 -2.61
C THR A 758 -23.89 -22.28 -1.28
N ILE A 759 -22.93 -21.36 -1.29
CA ILE A 759 -22.50 -20.65 -0.07
C ILE A 759 -23.62 -19.77 0.50
N PRO A 760 -24.33 -18.95 -0.32
CA PRO A 760 -25.51 -18.22 0.16
C PRO A 760 -26.59 -19.10 0.80
N GLU A 761 -26.84 -20.31 0.29
CA GLU A 761 -27.80 -21.26 0.89
C GLU A 761 -27.32 -21.79 2.25
N ILE A 762 -26.01 -22.04 2.41
CA ILE A 762 -25.41 -22.41 3.69
C ILE A 762 -25.58 -21.25 4.69
N GLN A 763 -25.25 -20.02 4.30
CA GLN A 763 -25.38 -18.83 5.14
C GLN A 763 -26.83 -18.54 5.58
N ALA A 764 -27.81 -18.91 4.75
CA ALA A 764 -29.23 -18.75 5.08
C ALA A 764 -29.78 -19.83 6.02
N SER A 765 -29.03 -20.92 6.24
CA SER A 765 -29.45 -22.04 7.08
C SER A 765 -29.26 -21.71 8.57
N PRO A 766 -30.04 -22.31 9.50
CA PRO A 766 -29.87 -22.05 10.92
C PRO A 766 -28.49 -22.50 11.41
N VAL A 767 -27.78 -21.60 12.11
CA VAL A 767 -26.48 -21.88 12.73
C VAL A 767 -26.62 -23.03 13.72
N SER A 768 -25.81 -24.09 13.56
CA SER A 768 -25.77 -25.17 14.55
C SER A 768 -25.20 -24.61 15.87
N ALA A 769 -25.85 -24.91 17.01
CA ALA A 769 -25.61 -24.26 18.30
C ALA A 769 -24.24 -24.54 18.97
N ALA A 770 -23.19 -24.87 18.21
CA ALA A 770 -21.89 -25.31 18.72
C ALA A 770 -20.74 -24.29 18.55
N GLY A 771 -20.92 -23.19 17.80
CA GLY A 771 -19.89 -22.18 17.59
C GLY A 771 -20.09 -20.95 18.47
N GLY A 772 -19.35 -20.82 19.57
CA GLY A 772 -19.32 -19.60 20.37
C GLY A 772 -18.85 -18.41 19.54
N ILE A 773 -19.59 -17.30 19.60
CA ILE A 773 -19.24 -16.03 18.96
C ILE A 773 -17.89 -15.56 19.52
N HIS A 774 -16.83 -15.68 18.73
CA HIS A 774 -15.53 -15.08 19.01
C HIS A 774 -15.23 -14.01 17.96
N PRO A 775 -15.26 -12.71 18.32
CA PRO A 775 -14.80 -11.66 17.42
C PRO A 775 -13.27 -11.69 17.41
N THR A 776 -12.66 -12.17 16.33
CA THR A 776 -11.23 -11.96 16.06
C THR A 776 -10.97 -12.17 14.58
N PHE A 777 -10.97 -11.04 13.87
CA PHE A 777 -10.31 -10.85 12.60
C PHE A 777 -8.79 -10.86 12.85
N TYR A 778 -8.09 -11.87 12.35
CA TYR A 778 -6.63 -11.88 12.26
C TYR A 778 -6.30 -12.54 10.93
N VAL A 779 -5.70 -11.77 10.00
CA VAL A 779 -4.42 -12.08 9.32
C VAL A 779 -4.22 -11.27 8.03
N ILE A 780 -5.22 -10.81 7.28
CA ILE A 780 -4.91 -10.18 5.96
C ILE A 780 -4.52 -8.69 6.06
N VAL A 781 -4.96 -7.97 7.10
CA VAL A 781 -4.59 -6.55 7.34
C VAL A 781 -3.33 -6.40 8.20
N ALA A 782 -2.88 -7.45 8.90
CA ALA A 782 -1.69 -7.39 9.75
C ALA A 782 -0.37 -7.30 8.96
N GLY A 783 -0.33 -7.83 7.73
CA GLY A 783 0.82 -7.65 6.81
C GLY A 783 0.91 -6.21 6.28
N ILE A 784 -0.23 -5.66 5.88
CA ILE A 784 -0.41 -4.26 5.44
C ILE A 784 -0.09 -3.27 6.58
N MET A 785 -0.51 -3.57 7.81
CA MET A 785 -0.24 -2.75 9.00
C MET A 785 1.17 -2.88 9.56
N ARG A 786 1.87 -4.00 9.34
CA ARG A 786 3.32 -4.09 9.65
C ARG A 786 4.13 -3.13 8.80
N ALA A 787 3.76 -2.91 7.53
CA ALA A 787 4.43 -1.92 6.69
C ALA A 787 4.28 -0.48 7.22
N PHE A 788 3.16 -0.15 7.89
CA PHE A 788 2.95 1.16 8.52
C PHE A 788 3.84 1.43 9.75
N ILE A 789 4.39 0.38 10.40
CA ILE A 789 5.13 0.52 11.67
C ILE A 789 6.63 0.20 11.51
N THR A 790 7.05 -0.52 10.47
CA THR A 790 8.42 -1.08 10.39
C THR A 790 9.27 -0.62 9.19
N ARG A 791 9.02 0.53 8.58
CA ARG A 791 10.02 1.12 7.67
C ARG A 791 10.44 2.52 8.16
N PRO A 792 11.73 2.73 8.50
CA PRO A 792 12.26 4.06 8.78
C PRO A 792 12.22 4.97 7.55
#